data_AF-A0A151ELN7-F1
#
_entry.id   AF-A0A151ELN7-F1
#
_cell.length_a   1.000
_cell.length_b   1.000
_cell.length_c   1.000
_cell.angle_alpha   90.00
_cell.angle_beta   90.00
_cell.angle_gamma   90.00
#
_symmetry.space_group_name_H-M   'P 1'
#
loop_
_entity.id
_entity.type
_entity.pdbx_description
1 polymer ?
#
loop_
_entity_poly.entity_id
_entity_poly.type
_entity_poly.pdbx_seq_one_letter_code
_entity_poly.pdbx_strand_id
1 'polypeptide(L)'
;MKKKLVAIFVCFFISFSFVGTISSISLKKKSIDYNSINLDFTHTILGEFFTINACVPSKYSHQALKELYAEGYHPFYYITYIYDKNNNSKMRRNELNVVGSPTTKFDGGYETVVGGESVEGEKTRFNDSILDCGARTVNDIDLNLNVEWLGAVNPSPPDGETFSGIEACITANVTEMRIDVEVTNNEASEYDGHLHIQVTENESEWWDDKFGNPYSHEFKDYAYNDDVTISPGETFSETIYWDGCDYNDADGPPRYFDHIIQDNILVIASVFDKDNNKYVDDVVGVHTGGYHAGVFYDPKTCDIYFGDTYPPPKVLSNGTRIIYCPPGDLNWSTTYYWKVDVINNLGEIISGEVWSFTTRGNSPPNEPTPVFPPDGAENISICFSAIEWNCSDPDGDDLTYDIYFGDSNPPPMIESNWSGNTYDPQPYGQNFEFNKNYYWKIVAWDPYGESATGGIWEFKTEKNVPPNPACKPRPPDGADRVPVNVILYWNGSDPNLCDNLKYDVYFGLYDPPIIKEQNQSETTYDPNGPNGDLKLNETYYWKIVTWDRSGERSESPVWTFSTDPIYMPPPPDIDGPNRGKPGILYEFQFMSANSDNESIKYKIKWGDGNINETDYHEPNKPIKLSHKWHSKGIYIIQARVITSYGSESRWAEHEIIIPRSKEIKNLHNLLSLFLYRYPMLESLFHLMRIL
;
A
#
# COMPACT_ATOMS: atom_id res chain seq x y z
N MET A 1 49.28 49.06 -0.79
CA MET A 1 48.83 48.60 -2.12
C MET A 1 47.36 48.22 -2.05
N LYS A 2 46.54 48.78 -2.96
CA LYS A 2 45.19 48.37 -3.48
C LYS A 2 44.17 47.78 -2.46
N LYS A 3 43.23 48.56 -1.90
CA LYS A 3 41.87 48.98 -2.38
C LYS A 3 40.76 47.89 -2.35
N LYS A 4 39.75 48.07 -1.46
CA LYS A 4 38.28 48.26 -1.71
C LYS A 4 37.49 47.99 -0.40
N LEU A 5 36.91 49.01 0.26
CA LEU A 5 35.52 49.58 0.21
C LEU A 5 34.42 48.68 0.85
N VAL A 6 33.90 49.01 2.05
CA VAL A 6 32.67 49.82 2.43
C VAL A 6 31.41 48.91 2.52
N ALA A 7 30.49 48.91 3.51
CA ALA A 7 30.12 49.75 4.67
C ALA A 7 29.42 48.92 5.78
N ILE A 8 29.47 49.38 7.04
CA ILE A 8 28.59 48.99 8.17
C ILE A 8 28.17 50.27 8.91
N PHE A 9 26.86 50.50 8.99
CA PHE A 9 26.00 50.78 10.16
C PHE A 9 26.46 51.68 11.35
N VAL A 10 25.48 52.46 11.87
CA VAL A 10 25.25 52.91 13.27
C VAL A 10 25.33 54.42 13.60
N CYS A 11 24.16 54.91 14.05
CA CYS A 11 23.79 55.94 15.04
C CYS A 11 24.46 57.32 15.10
N PHE A 12 23.64 58.37 15.29
CA PHE A 12 23.92 59.39 16.31
C PHE A 12 22.62 60.02 16.87
N PHE A 13 22.50 59.96 18.19
CA PHE A 13 21.61 60.75 19.05
C PHE A 13 21.98 62.24 18.98
N ILE A 14 21.00 63.13 18.94
CA ILE A 14 21.15 64.50 19.48
C ILE A 14 19.88 64.88 20.24
N SER A 15 20.05 65.00 21.56
CA SER A 15 19.14 65.64 22.50
C SER A 15 19.30 67.15 22.45
N PHE A 16 18.19 67.90 22.47
CA PHE A 16 18.16 69.26 22.99
C PHE A 16 16.86 69.47 23.78
N SER A 17 17.03 69.79 25.05
CA SER A 17 15.98 70.22 25.98
C SER A 17 15.80 71.73 25.86
N PHE A 18 14.55 72.17 25.73
CA PHE A 18 14.13 73.52 26.10
C PHE A 18 12.81 73.43 26.86
N VAL A 19 12.84 73.90 28.10
CA VAL A 19 11.69 74.03 29.00
C VAL A 19 11.01 75.36 28.68
N GLY A 20 9.72 75.30 28.38
CA GLY A 20 8.85 76.47 28.23
C GLY A 20 7.45 76.12 28.67
N THR A 21 7.09 76.55 29.88
CA THR A 21 5.73 76.50 30.43
C THR A 21 4.80 77.44 29.67
N ILE A 22 3.76 76.90 29.04
CA ILE A 22 2.51 77.63 28.76
C ILE A 22 1.36 76.76 29.25
N SER A 23 0.59 77.32 30.17
CA SER A 23 -0.62 76.77 30.76
C SER A 23 -1.64 76.38 29.70
N SER A 24 -2.01 75.10 29.63
CA SER A 24 -3.27 74.70 29.03
C SER A 24 -4.39 75.02 30.01
N ILE A 25 -5.32 75.88 29.57
CA ILE A 25 -6.59 76.08 30.22
C ILE A 25 -7.34 74.75 30.16
N SER A 26 -7.45 74.09 31.32
CA SER A 26 -8.33 72.95 31.52
C SER A 26 -9.78 73.43 31.41
N LEU A 27 -10.38 73.25 30.24
CA LEU A 27 -11.83 73.08 30.16
C LEU A 27 -12.10 71.62 30.52
N LYS A 28 -12.32 71.37 31.82
CA LYS A 28 -13.04 70.18 32.28
C LYS A 28 -14.40 70.18 31.57
N LYS A 29 -14.53 69.46 30.46
CA LYS A 29 -15.85 68.99 30.03
C LYS A 29 -16.26 67.94 31.07
N LYS A 30 -17.35 68.29 31.73
CA LYS A 30 -17.93 67.68 32.91
C LYS A 30 -18.08 66.17 32.69
N SER A 31 -17.57 65.36 33.62
CA SER A 31 -17.91 63.94 33.75
C SER A 31 -19.43 63.81 33.77
N ILE A 32 -19.99 63.15 32.75
CA ILE A 32 -21.39 62.77 32.76
C ILE A 32 -21.53 61.53 33.64
N ASP A 33 -22.51 61.62 34.53
CA ASP A 33 -22.89 60.63 35.53
C ASP A 33 -23.53 59.44 34.81
N TYR A 34 -22.99 58.23 34.98
CA TYR A 34 -23.43 56.97 34.36
C TYR A 34 -24.75 56.43 34.96
N ASN A 35 -25.54 57.27 35.63
CA ASN A 35 -26.78 56.85 36.26
C ASN A 35 -27.92 57.80 35.92
N SER A 36 -28.95 57.22 35.32
CA SER A 36 -30.25 57.76 34.90
C SER A 36 -30.29 58.53 33.58
N ILE A 37 -31.09 58.04 32.63
CA ILE A 37 -32.34 58.66 32.14
C ILE A 37 -32.87 57.81 30.96
N ASN A 38 -34.21 57.63 30.89
CA ASN A 38 -34.97 57.31 29.67
C ASN A 38 -34.46 58.14 28.48
N LEU A 39 -33.50 57.62 27.74
CA LEU A 39 -33.24 58.07 26.39
C LEU A 39 -34.20 57.27 25.52
N ASP A 40 -35.19 57.94 24.94
CA ASP A 40 -36.03 57.34 23.91
C ASP A 40 -35.14 57.23 22.65
N PHE A 41 -34.35 56.16 22.57
CA PHE A 41 -33.65 55.79 21.34
C PHE A 41 -34.72 55.55 20.27
N THR A 42 -34.49 56.08 19.07
CA THR A 42 -35.43 55.91 17.95
C THR A 42 -35.36 54.51 17.35
N HIS A 43 -34.25 53.80 17.55
CA HIS A 43 -33.98 52.45 17.08
C HIS A 43 -32.82 51.82 17.84
N THR A 44 -32.60 50.52 17.63
CA THR A 44 -31.43 49.80 18.14
C THR A 44 -30.20 50.07 17.27
N ILE A 45 -29.05 50.33 17.89
CA ILE A 45 -27.82 50.77 17.21
C ILE A 45 -26.97 49.57 16.77
N LEU A 46 -26.33 49.66 15.60
CA LEU A 46 -25.34 48.67 15.15
C LEU A 46 -23.92 49.25 15.20
N GLY A 47 -23.02 48.58 15.92
CA GLY A 47 -21.58 48.80 15.84
C GLY A 47 -20.89 47.76 14.94
N GLU A 48 -20.28 48.18 13.84
CA GLU A 48 -19.51 47.30 12.96
C GLU A 48 -18.01 47.54 13.20
N PHE A 49 -17.37 46.62 13.93
CA PHE A 49 -15.97 46.69 14.34
C PHE A 49 -15.05 45.95 13.37
N PHE A 50 -14.22 46.69 12.65
CA PHE A 50 -13.29 46.16 11.65
C PHE A 50 -11.87 46.07 12.19
N THR A 51 -11.31 44.86 12.15
CA THR A 51 -9.95 44.58 12.59
C THR A 51 -9.25 43.58 11.66
N ILE A 52 -7.95 43.40 11.90
CA ILE A 52 -7.19 42.26 11.41
C ILE A 52 -6.60 41.51 12.60
N ASN A 53 -6.33 40.22 12.44
CA ASN A 53 -5.75 39.39 13.52
C ASN A 53 -4.42 39.98 14.05
N ALA A 54 -3.62 40.63 13.19
CA ALA A 54 -2.34 41.22 13.57
C ALA A 54 -2.40 42.58 14.29
N CYS A 55 -3.57 43.18 14.50
CA CYS A 55 -3.68 44.58 14.92
C CYS A 55 -3.53 44.78 16.43
N VAL A 56 -2.42 45.41 16.85
CA VAL A 56 -2.14 45.67 18.28
C VAL A 56 -3.14 46.63 18.95
N PRO A 57 -3.52 47.77 18.34
CA PRO A 57 -4.47 48.70 18.96
C PRO A 57 -5.89 48.12 19.12
N SER A 58 -6.28 47.14 18.30
CA SER A 58 -7.63 46.55 18.30
C SER A 58 -8.05 45.93 19.62
N LYS A 59 -7.10 45.53 20.46
CA LYS A 59 -7.38 44.99 21.80
C LYS A 59 -8.12 45.98 22.71
N TYR A 60 -7.88 47.29 22.54
CA TYR A 60 -8.54 48.32 23.35
C TYR A 60 -9.98 48.53 22.91
N SER A 61 -10.20 48.64 21.59
CA SER A 61 -11.52 48.78 20.98
C SER A 61 -12.38 47.53 21.22
N HIS A 62 -11.81 46.33 21.09
CA HIS A 62 -12.50 45.08 21.37
C HIS A 62 -12.97 45.01 22.83
N GLN A 63 -12.06 45.22 23.79
CA GLN A 63 -12.42 45.19 25.21
C GLN A 63 -13.46 46.25 25.57
N ALA A 64 -13.36 47.45 25.00
CA ALA A 64 -14.32 48.53 25.26
C ALA A 64 -15.73 48.20 24.75
N LEU A 65 -15.86 47.64 23.53
CA LEU A 65 -17.15 47.19 23.00
C LEU A 65 -17.73 46.05 23.84
N LYS A 66 -16.90 45.05 24.20
CA LYS A 66 -17.31 43.92 25.05
C LYS A 66 -17.85 44.38 26.40
N GLU A 67 -17.16 45.32 27.05
CA GLU A 67 -17.62 45.89 28.33
C GLU A 67 -18.89 46.72 28.18
N LEU A 68 -18.98 47.60 27.19
CA LEU A 68 -20.17 48.43 26.97
C LEU A 68 -21.42 47.59 26.67
N TYR A 69 -21.27 46.54 25.87
CA TYR A 69 -22.36 45.62 25.56
C TYR A 69 -22.80 44.84 26.80
N ALA A 70 -21.85 44.31 27.57
CA ALA A 70 -22.13 43.56 28.79
C ALA A 70 -22.77 44.42 29.90
N GLU A 71 -22.50 45.72 29.92
CA GLU A 71 -23.12 46.67 30.84
C GLU A 71 -24.63 46.85 30.59
N GLY A 72 -25.08 46.70 29.33
CA GLY A 72 -26.49 46.72 28.95
C GLY A 72 -27.20 48.08 29.12
N TYR A 73 -26.45 49.18 29.17
CA TYR A 73 -27.01 50.53 29.36
C TYR A 73 -27.67 51.13 28.11
N HIS A 74 -27.35 50.61 26.92
CA HIS A 74 -27.85 51.11 25.64
C HIS A 74 -28.39 49.97 24.77
N PRO A 75 -29.45 50.20 23.99
CA PRO A 75 -29.92 49.24 23.01
C PRO A 75 -28.98 49.25 21.80
N PHE A 76 -27.92 48.43 21.83
CA PHE A 76 -27.03 48.27 20.69
C PHE A 76 -26.50 46.84 20.58
N TYR A 77 -26.24 46.42 19.35
CA TYR A 77 -25.47 45.23 19.03
C TYR A 77 -24.17 45.64 18.32
N TYR A 78 -23.18 44.76 18.34
CA TYR A 78 -21.99 44.96 17.52
C TYR A 78 -21.50 43.66 16.90
N ILE A 79 -20.86 43.77 15.75
CA ILE A 79 -20.29 42.67 14.99
C ILE A 79 -18.80 42.93 14.80
N THR A 80 -17.98 41.91 15.04
CA THR A 80 -16.53 41.96 14.80
C THR A 80 -16.20 41.33 13.45
N TYR A 81 -15.73 42.16 12.51
CA TYR A 81 -15.27 41.75 11.19
C TYR A 81 -13.74 41.64 11.14
N ILE A 82 -13.23 40.42 11.08
CA ILE A 82 -11.81 40.11 10.92
C ILE A 82 -11.50 39.97 9.43
N TYR A 83 -11.30 41.12 8.77
CA TYR A 83 -11.37 41.17 7.31
C TYR A 83 -10.15 40.61 6.58
N ASP A 84 -9.06 40.27 7.28
CA ASP A 84 -7.96 39.50 6.70
C ASP A 84 -8.25 37.99 6.68
N LYS A 85 -9.33 37.55 7.34
CA LYS A 85 -9.72 36.15 7.53
C LYS A 85 -11.03 35.75 6.90
N ASN A 86 -11.89 36.71 6.57
CA ASN A 86 -13.19 36.43 5.99
C ASN A 86 -13.47 37.33 4.77
N ASN A 87 -13.89 36.74 3.65
CA ASN A 87 -14.10 37.47 2.39
C ASN A 87 -15.30 38.41 2.48
N ASN A 88 -16.38 37.99 3.14
CA ASN A 88 -17.57 38.80 3.35
C ASN A 88 -17.29 39.97 4.30
N SER A 89 -16.49 39.75 5.35
CA SER A 89 -15.94 40.83 6.19
C SER A 89 -15.12 41.84 5.37
N LYS A 90 -14.32 41.37 4.41
CA LYS A 90 -13.54 42.23 3.51
C LYS A 90 -14.39 43.00 2.53
N MET A 91 -15.47 42.40 2.01
CA MET A 91 -16.44 43.09 1.16
C MET A 91 -17.15 44.19 1.94
N ARG A 92 -17.68 43.87 3.12
CA ARG A 92 -18.35 44.84 4.00
C ARG A 92 -17.43 46.01 4.39
N ARG A 93 -16.15 45.72 4.67
CA ARG A 93 -15.12 46.75 4.88
C ARG A 93 -15.01 47.72 3.70
N ASN A 94 -15.04 47.21 2.47
CA ASN A 94 -14.92 48.03 1.26
C ASN A 94 -16.18 48.88 1.05
N GLU A 95 -17.36 48.32 1.27
CA GLU A 95 -18.65 49.04 1.19
C GLU A 95 -18.67 50.27 2.10
N LEU A 96 -18.19 50.12 3.35
CA LEU A 96 -18.14 51.20 4.34
C LEU A 96 -16.87 52.06 4.24
N ASN A 97 -16.05 51.87 3.20
CA ASN A 97 -14.81 52.61 2.95
C ASN A 97 -13.86 52.63 4.16
N VAL A 98 -13.69 51.50 4.84
CA VAL A 98 -12.82 51.40 6.01
C VAL A 98 -11.35 51.29 5.56
N VAL A 99 -10.54 52.30 5.90
CA VAL A 99 -9.15 52.44 5.41
C VAL A 99 -8.06 51.99 6.41
N GLY A 100 -8.42 51.62 7.64
CA GLY A 100 -7.45 51.16 8.65
C GLY A 100 -8.06 50.36 9.80
N SER A 101 -7.21 49.70 10.61
CA SER A 101 -7.62 48.94 11.80
C SER A 101 -6.97 49.48 13.08
N PRO A 102 -7.68 49.44 14.23
CA PRO A 102 -9.11 49.19 14.35
C PRO A 102 -9.93 50.36 13.77
N THR A 103 -11.12 50.07 13.24
CA THR A 103 -12.14 51.08 12.94
C THR A 103 -13.51 50.52 13.32
N THR A 104 -14.30 51.28 14.07
CA THR A 104 -15.71 50.96 14.34
C THR A 104 -16.61 51.93 13.57
N LYS A 105 -17.57 51.39 12.84
CA LYS A 105 -18.62 52.14 12.14
C LYS A 105 -19.92 51.96 12.91
N PHE A 106 -20.53 53.04 13.37
CA PHE A 106 -21.85 52.97 13.99
C PHE A 106 -22.93 53.36 12.98
N ASP A 107 -24.04 52.62 12.97
CA ASP A 107 -25.20 52.81 12.11
C ASP A 107 -24.86 52.93 10.62
N GLY A 108 -24.20 51.92 10.05
CA GLY A 108 -23.80 51.98 8.63
C GLY A 108 -22.77 53.07 8.33
N GLY A 109 -22.11 53.61 9.36
CA GLY A 109 -21.05 54.61 9.25
C GLY A 109 -21.49 56.05 9.40
N TYR A 110 -22.67 56.30 9.99
CA TYR A 110 -23.08 57.63 10.45
C TYR A 110 -22.01 58.22 11.38
N GLU A 111 -21.59 57.45 12.38
CA GLU A 111 -20.42 57.74 13.20
C GLU A 111 -19.26 56.79 12.89
N THR A 112 -18.03 57.31 12.98
CA THR A 112 -16.82 56.52 12.68
C THR A 112 -15.72 56.77 13.72
N VAL A 113 -15.26 55.69 14.33
CA VAL A 113 -14.25 55.72 15.39
C VAL A 113 -13.02 54.96 14.91
N VAL A 114 -11.92 55.66 14.63
CA VAL A 114 -10.66 55.07 14.11
C VAL A 114 -9.58 55.00 15.19
N GLY A 115 -8.84 53.90 15.24
CA GLY A 115 -7.72 53.69 16.16
C GLY A 115 -8.15 53.39 17.60
N GLY A 116 -7.20 52.96 18.43
CA GLY A 116 -7.44 52.67 19.84
C GLY A 116 -6.21 52.91 20.71
N GLU A 117 -6.37 53.65 21.81
CA GLU A 117 -5.26 53.99 22.72
C GLU A 117 -5.40 53.41 24.14
N SER A 118 -6.63 53.32 24.66
CA SER A 118 -6.94 52.75 25.98
C SER A 118 -8.40 52.32 26.07
N VAL A 119 -8.73 51.33 26.91
CA VAL A 119 -10.11 50.82 27.07
C VAL A 119 -11.07 51.95 27.48
N GLU A 120 -10.77 52.69 28.55
CA GLU A 120 -11.61 53.80 29.03
C GLU A 120 -11.83 54.91 27.99
N GLY A 121 -10.79 55.23 27.21
CA GLY A 121 -10.89 56.22 26.14
C GLY A 121 -11.79 55.75 25.00
N GLU A 122 -11.68 54.47 24.59
CA GLU A 122 -12.54 53.89 23.58
C GLU A 122 -13.99 53.75 24.06
N LYS A 123 -14.21 53.33 25.32
CA LYS A 123 -15.56 53.27 25.90
C LYS A 123 -16.27 54.63 25.82
N THR A 124 -15.56 55.70 26.16
CA THR A 124 -16.11 57.06 26.06
C THR A 124 -16.50 57.41 24.62
N ARG A 125 -15.61 57.16 23.65
CA ARG A 125 -15.85 57.47 22.21
C ARG A 125 -17.01 56.65 21.63
N PHE A 126 -17.08 55.36 21.95
CA PHE A 126 -18.16 54.48 21.51
C PHE A 126 -19.48 54.86 22.15
N ASN A 127 -19.50 55.14 23.45
CA ASN A 127 -20.69 55.62 24.15
C ASN A 127 -21.23 56.92 23.53
N ASP A 128 -20.36 57.91 23.27
CA ASP A 128 -20.75 59.14 22.59
C ASP A 128 -21.35 58.85 21.20
N SER A 129 -20.74 57.95 20.43
CA SER A 129 -21.25 57.55 19.11
C SER A 129 -22.61 56.86 19.18
N ILE A 130 -22.81 55.95 20.15
CA ILE A 130 -24.09 55.25 20.38
C ILE A 130 -25.19 56.25 20.73
N LEU A 131 -24.90 57.25 21.58
CA LEU A 131 -25.86 58.28 21.96
C LEU A 131 -26.24 59.18 20.77
N ASP A 132 -25.26 59.58 19.95
CA ASP A 132 -25.49 60.42 18.77
C ASP A 132 -26.29 59.66 17.69
N CYS A 133 -26.01 58.36 17.51
CA CYS A 133 -26.75 57.45 16.65
C CYS A 133 -28.20 57.26 17.15
N GLY A 134 -28.39 56.99 18.43
CA GLY A 134 -29.71 56.78 19.06
C GLY A 134 -30.64 57.98 19.01
N ALA A 135 -30.10 59.19 18.85
CA ALA A 135 -30.87 60.42 18.71
C ALA A 135 -31.29 60.73 17.26
N ARG A 136 -30.81 59.96 16.27
CA ARG A 136 -31.11 60.17 14.85
C ARG A 136 -32.56 59.78 14.56
N THR A 137 -33.28 60.58 13.79
CA THR A 137 -34.58 60.17 13.25
C THR A 137 -34.36 59.13 12.14
N VAL A 138 -35.05 58.01 12.24
CA VAL A 138 -35.02 56.88 11.29
C VAL A 138 -36.42 56.59 10.78
N ASN A 139 -36.54 55.76 9.75
CA ASN A 139 -37.85 55.24 9.33
C ASN A 139 -38.41 54.33 10.43
N ASP A 140 -39.71 54.39 10.67
CA ASP A 140 -40.44 53.53 11.62
C ASP A 140 -40.59 52.12 11.03
N ILE A 141 -39.55 51.30 11.22
CA ILE A 141 -39.45 49.93 10.74
C ILE A 141 -39.28 49.01 11.95
N ASP A 142 -40.13 47.99 12.07
CA ASP A 142 -40.00 46.97 13.10
C ASP A 142 -39.30 45.73 12.55
N LEU A 143 -38.16 45.35 13.13
CA LEU A 143 -37.43 44.13 12.78
C LEU A 143 -37.59 43.05 13.86
N ASN A 144 -38.05 41.87 13.47
CA ASN A 144 -38.20 40.72 14.35
C ASN A 144 -37.42 39.51 13.82
N LEU A 145 -36.84 38.73 14.72
CA LEU A 145 -36.00 37.59 14.40
C LEU A 145 -36.30 36.44 15.38
N ASN A 146 -36.42 35.23 14.85
CA ASN A 146 -36.52 33.99 15.60
C ASN A 146 -35.49 33.00 15.05
N VAL A 147 -34.77 32.32 15.94
CA VAL A 147 -33.74 31.35 15.56
C VAL A 147 -33.98 30.04 16.31
N GLU A 148 -34.04 28.94 15.57
CA GLU A 148 -34.24 27.59 16.06
C GLU A 148 -33.07 26.71 15.62
N TRP A 149 -32.32 26.16 16.57
CA TRP A 149 -31.27 25.20 16.28
C TRP A 149 -31.89 23.83 15.99
N LEU A 150 -31.60 23.23 14.84
CA LEU A 150 -32.31 22.03 14.39
C LEU A 150 -31.75 20.72 14.97
N GLY A 151 -30.56 20.76 15.58
CA GLY A 151 -29.92 19.58 16.16
C GLY A 151 -29.47 18.59 15.08
N ALA A 152 -29.65 17.30 15.32
CA ALA A 152 -29.22 16.25 14.39
C ALA A 152 -30.13 16.19 13.15
N VAL A 153 -29.68 16.74 12.03
CA VAL A 153 -30.38 16.77 10.74
C VAL A 153 -29.43 16.36 9.60
N ASN A 154 -29.93 16.25 8.37
CA ASN A 154 -29.16 15.85 7.18
C ASN A 154 -28.33 14.57 7.40
N PRO A 155 -29.01 13.44 7.64
CA PRO A 155 -28.35 12.15 7.83
C PRO A 155 -27.51 11.79 6.60
N SER A 156 -26.33 11.21 6.84
CA SER A 156 -25.51 10.55 5.83
C SER A 156 -25.17 9.16 6.36
N PRO A 157 -25.62 8.06 5.74
CA PRO A 157 -26.46 7.99 4.52
C PRO A 157 -27.79 8.75 4.62
N PRO A 158 -28.27 9.39 3.52
CA PRO A 158 -29.58 10.04 3.49
C PRO A 158 -30.71 9.09 3.85
N ASP A 159 -31.74 9.62 4.51
CA ASP A 159 -32.91 8.81 4.87
C ASP A 159 -33.60 8.26 3.61
N GLY A 160 -33.84 6.95 3.63
CA GLY A 160 -34.42 6.20 2.52
C GLY A 160 -33.45 5.85 1.39
N GLU A 161 -32.14 6.08 1.51
CA GLU A 161 -31.17 5.69 0.48
C GLU A 161 -31.21 4.17 0.26
N THR A 162 -31.22 3.71 -1.01
CA THR A 162 -31.35 2.28 -1.35
C THR A 162 -30.10 1.65 -1.98
N PHE A 163 -29.00 2.40 -2.05
CA PHE A 163 -27.76 1.94 -2.68
C PHE A 163 -26.52 2.46 -1.93
N SER A 164 -26.56 2.39 -0.60
CA SER A 164 -25.43 2.82 0.22
C SER A 164 -24.28 1.81 0.16
N GLY A 165 -23.04 2.28 0.29
CA GLY A 165 -21.87 1.41 0.44
C GLY A 165 -21.94 0.55 1.72
N ILE A 166 -21.17 -0.53 1.74
CA ILE A 166 -21.07 -1.43 2.91
C ILE A 166 -20.08 -0.95 3.98
N GLU A 167 -19.14 -0.08 3.61
CA GLU A 167 -18.16 0.56 4.51
C GLU A 167 -18.71 1.83 5.20
N ALA A 168 -20.02 1.90 5.44
CA ALA A 168 -20.68 3.16 5.79
C ALA A 168 -20.49 3.55 7.27
N CYS A 169 -19.82 4.67 7.51
CA CYS A 169 -20.04 5.45 8.73
C CYS A 169 -21.36 6.22 8.60
N ILE A 170 -22.14 6.27 9.68
CA ILE A 170 -23.28 7.16 9.80
C ILE A 170 -22.84 8.47 10.45
N THR A 171 -23.32 9.59 9.92
CA THR A 171 -23.10 10.93 10.47
C THR A 171 -24.36 11.76 10.26
N ALA A 172 -24.61 12.72 11.16
CA ALA A 172 -25.63 13.74 10.95
C ALA A 172 -25.00 15.12 11.20
N ASN A 173 -25.57 16.14 10.60
CA ASN A 173 -25.18 17.51 10.85
C ASN A 173 -25.82 18.02 12.15
N VAL A 174 -25.10 18.91 12.84
CA VAL A 174 -25.53 19.59 14.07
C VAL A 174 -25.40 21.10 14.00
N THR A 175 -24.89 21.66 12.92
CA THR A 175 -24.62 23.10 12.79
C THR A 175 -25.72 23.84 12.02
N GLU A 176 -26.83 23.16 11.73
CA GLU A 176 -27.96 23.75 11.01
C GLU A 176 -28.94 24.45 11.96
N MET A 177 -29.34 25.66 11.59
CA MET A 177 -30.37 26.44 12.26
C MET A 177 -31.39 27.00 11.27
N ARG A 178 -32.64 27.07 11.71
CA ARG A 178 -33.73 27.76 11.04
C ARG A 178 -33.82 29.18 11.60
N ILE A 179 -33.80 30.17 10.71
CA ILE A 179 -33.88 31.59 11.03
C ILE A 179 -35.12 32.15 10.35
N ASP A 180 -36.11 32.59 11.14
CA ASP A 180 -37.28 33.31 10.64
C ASP A 180 -37.09 34.81 10.90
N VAL A 181 -37.27 35.63 9.87
CA VAL A 181 -37.18 37.10 9.97
C VAL A 181 -38.49 37.73 9.53
N GLU A 182 -38.87 38.83 10.19
CA GLU A 182 -39.97 39.69 9.77
C GLU A 182 -39.53 41.16 9.81
N VAL A 183 -39.78 41.90 8.74
CA VAL A 183 -39.53 43.35 8.65
C VAL A 183 -40.85 44.04 8.33
N THR A 184 -41.36 44.88 9.23
CA THR A 184 -42.64 45.57 9.06
C THR A 184 -42.41 47.06 8.81
N ASN A 185 -43.04 47.59 7.75
CA ASN A 185 -42.97 49.00 7.43
C ASN A 185 -44.17 49.76 8.04
N ASN A 186 -43.93 50.56 9.08
CA ASN A 186 -44.97 51.39 9.71
C ASN A 186 -45.08 52.79 9.08
N GLU A 187 -44.25 53.12 8.10
CA GLU A 187 -44.29 54.39 7.39
C GLU A 187 -45.51 54.48 6.46
N ALA A 188 -45.88 55.72 6.13
CA ALA A 188 -46.94 55.99 5.16
C ALA A 188 -46.48 55.84 3.70
N SER A 189 -45.19 55.64 3.46
CA SER A 189 -44.56 55.47 2.15
C SER A 189 -43.85 54.12 2.02
N GLU A 190 -43.64 53.70 0.77
CA GLU A 190 -42.83 52.52 0.46
C GLU A 190 -41.43 52.66 1.10
N TYR A 191 -40.94 51.57 1.66
CA TYR A 191 -39.63 51.47 2.27
C TYR A 191 -38.73 50.61 1.39
N ASP A 192 -37.61 51.19 0.95
CA ASP A 192 -36.54 50.51 0.23
C ASP A 192 -35.33 50.32 1.16
N GLY A 193 -35.18 49.10 1.65
CA GLY A 193 -34.13 48.71 2.59
C GLY A 193 -33.12 47.74 2.01
N HIS A 194 -32.06 47.50 2.77
CA HIS A 194 -31.13 46.39 2.57
C HIS A 194 -31.04 45.60 3.86
N LEU A 195 -31.39 44.31 3.82
CA LEU A 195 -31.45 43.44 5.00
C LEU A 195 -30.18 42.61 5.08
N HIS A 196 -29.49 42.72 6.20
CA HIS A 196 -28.46 41.78 6.61
C HIS A 196 -28.99 40.87 7.72
N ILE A 197 -28.69 39.58 7.62
CA ILE A 197 -28.77 38.63 8.72
C ILE A 197 -27.41 37.98 8.85
N GLN A 198 -26.69 38.32 9.92
CA GLN A 198 -25.33 37.91 10.19
C GLN A 198 -25.29 36.82 11.27
N VAL A 199 -24.61 35.73 10.97
CA VAL A 199 -24.28 34.68 11.93
C VAL A 199 -22.92 35.02 12.57
N THR A 200 -22.88 35.07 13.90
CA THR A 200 -21.67 35.41 14.65
C THR A 200 -21.40 34.42 15.77
N GLU A 201 -20.12 34.30 16.15
CA GLU A 201 -19.73 33.62 17.39
C GLU A 201 -19.69 34.59 18.58
N ASN A 202 -20.33 34.24 19.69
CA ASN A 202 -20.29 35.00 20.95
C ASN A 202 -18.84 35.20 21.42
N GLU A 203 -18.05 34.13 21.40
CA GLU A 203 -16.60 34.14 21.58
C GLU A 203 -15.95 33.32 20.46
N SER A 204 -15.10 33.93 19.65
CA SER A 204 -14.49 33.25 18.51
C SER A 204 -13.64 32.06 18.93
N GLU A 205 -13.85 30.90 18.32
CA GLU A 205 -13.02 29.71 18.60
C GLU A 205 -11.64 29.78 17.92
N TRP A 206 -11.50 30.65 16.91
CA TRP A 206 -10.32 30.69 16.06
C TRP A 206 -9.47 31.94 16.24
N TRP A 207 -10.05 33.03 16.73
CA TRP A 207 -9.42 34.34 16.64
C TRP A 207 -9.40 35.07 17.97
N ASP A 208 -8.19 35.26 18.47
CA ASP A 208 -7.93 36.07 19.66
C ASP A 208 -7.45 37.48 19.29
N ASP A 209 -7.77 38.43 20.15
CA ASP A 209 -7.12 39.73 20.16
C ASP A 209 -5.66 39.63 20.62
N LYS A 210 -4.93 40.76 20.60
CA LYS A 210 -3.52 40.78 21.03
C LYS A 210 -3.28 40.58 22.53
N PHE A 211 -4.31 40.48 23.36
CA PHE A 211 -4.21 40.04 24.75
C PHE A 211 -4.47 38.54 24.92
N GLY A 212 -4.82 37.81 23.85
CA GLY A 212 -5.19 36.41 23.93
C GLY A 212 -6.64 36.21 24.39
N ASN A 213 -7.49 37.23 24.27
CA ASN A 213 -8.92 37.07 24.51
C ASN A 213 -9.63 36.79 23.18
N PRO A 214 -10.52 35.79 23.12
CA PRO A 214 -11.36 35.54 21.94
C PRO A 214 -12.13 36.79 21.52
N TYR A 215 -12.12 37.10 20.22
CA TYR A 215 -12.96 38.16 19.68
C TYR A 215 -14.44 37.84 19.93
N SER A 216 -15.21 38.84 20.32
CA SER A 216 -16.64 38.70 20.59
C SER A 216 -17.51 39.11 19.42
N HIS A 217 -18.63 38.42 19.24
CA HIS A 217 -19.54 38.55 18.09
C HIS A 217 -18.78 38.50 16.75
N GLU A 218 -17.89 37.52 16.62
CA GLU A 218 -17.05 37.36 15.44
C GLU A 218 -17.90 36.89 14.26
N PHE A 219 -17.88 37.66 13.18
CA PHE A 219 -18.68 37.39 11.99
C PHE A 219 -18.23 36.11 11.28
N LYS A 220 -19.16 35.15 11.15
CA LYS A 220 -18.96 33.94 10.35
C LYS A 220 -19.42 34.15 8.92
N ASP A 221 -20.71 34.35 8.72
CA ASP A 221 -21.27 34.56 7.39
C ASP A 221 -22.64 35.26 7.44
N TYR A 222 -23.15 35.64 6.28
CA TYR A 222 -24.51 36.06 6.10
C TYR A 222 -25.42 34.85 5.93
N ALA A 223 -26.49 34.79 6.71
CA ALA A 223 -27.66 33.96 6.41
C ALA A 223 -28.56 34.63 5.35
N TYR A 224 -28.59 35.96 5.32
CA TYR A 224 -29.28 36.75 4.30
C TYR A 224 -28.54 38.07 4.09
N ASN A 225 -28.46 38.54 2.84
CA ASN A 225 -27.79 39.79 2.48
C ASN A 225 -28.34 40.30 1.14
N ASP A 226 -29.52 40.90 1.15
CA ASP A 226 -30.18 41.39 -0.06
C ASP A 226 -31.10 42.59 0.21
N ASP A 227 -31.49 43.27 -0.86
CA ASP A 227 -32.46 44.36 -0.82
C ASP A 227 -33.87 43.86 -0.46
N VAL A 228 -34.63 44.70 0.24
CA VAL A 228 -36.05 44.48 0.55
C VAL A 228 -36.85 45.74 0.23
N THR A 229 -38.00 45.58 -0.41
CA THR A 229 -38.94 46.68 -0.71
C THR A 229 -40.29 46.35 -0.08
N ILE A 230 -40.79 47.21 0.80
CA ILE A 230 -41.96 46.94 1.64
C ILE A 230 -42.96 48.08 1.50
N SER A 231 -44.17 47.74 1.04
CA SER A 231 -45.27 48.70 0.94
C SER A 231 -45.73 49.20 2.32
N PRO A 232 -46.35 50.38 2.41
CA PRO A 232 -46.87 50.93 3.68
C PRO A 232 -47.77 49.95 4.43
N GLY A 233 -47.44 49.63 5.68
CA GLY A 233 -48.21 48.76 6.57
C GLY A 233 -48.11 47.25 6.28
N GLU A 234 -47.26 46.84 5.34
CA GLU A 234 -47.01 45.43 5.03
C GLU A 234 -45.75 44.91 5.76
N THR A 235 -45.62 43.58 5.81
CA THR A 235 -44.49 42.87 6.43
C THR A 235 -43.81 41.98 5.40
N PHE A 236 -42.49 42.08 5.27
CA PHE A 236 -41.64 41.11 4.60
C PHE A 236 -41.32 39.97 5.58
N SER A 237 -41.44 38.72 5.15
CA SER A 237 -41.11 37.55 5.96
C SER A 237 -40.31 36.54 5.14
N GLU A 238 -39.28 35.95 5.75
CA GLU A 238 -38.45 34.92 5.13
C GLU A 238 -38.02 33.86 6.16
N THR A 239 -37.89 32.61 5.72
CA THR A 239 -37.38 31.50 6.53
C THR A 239 -36.12 30.93 5.88
N ILE A 240 -35.01 31.03 6.59
CA ILE A 240 -33.68 30.62 6.12
C ILE A 240 -33.21 29.39 6.89
N TYR A 241 -32.65 28.41 6.19
CA TYR A 241 -31.93 27.29 6.78
C TYR A 241 -30.44 27.53 6.56
N TRP A 242 -29.71 27.79 7.64
CA TRP A 242 -28.28 28.10 7.60
C TRP A 242 -27.49 26.95 8.20
N ASP A 243 -26.56 26.40 7.42
CA ASP A 243 -25.75 25.24 7.78
C ASP A 243 -24.26 25.61 7.81
N GLY A 244 -23.61 25.52 8.97
CA GLY A 244 -22.18 25.82 9.10
C GLY A 244 -21.25 24.99 8.22
N CYS A 245 -21.69 23.82 7.73
CA CYS A 245 -20.95 22.99 6.79
C CYS A 245 -20.88 23.59 5.37
N ASP A 246 -21.79 24.50 5.00
CA ASP A 246 -21.84 25.13 3.68
C ASP A 246 -20.96 26.39 3.58
N TYR A 247 -20.54 26.94 4.72
CA TYR A 247 -19.81 28.21 4.82
C TYR A 247 -18.39 28.01 5.35
N ASN A 248 -17.47 28.90 4.94
CA ASN A 248 -16.06 28.82 5.30
C ASN A 248 -15.39 30.19 5.36
N ASP A 249 -14.24 30.23 6.01
CA ASP A 249 -13.37 31.41 6.03
C ASP A 249 -12.57 31.59 4.72
N ALA A 250 -11.82 32.69 4.63
CA ALA A 250 -11.01 33.02 3.46
C ALA A 250 -9.57 32.47 3.51
N ASP A 251 -9.25 31.59 4.47
CA ASP A 251 -7.91 31.02 4.60
C ASP A 251 -7.66 29.91 3.55
N GLY A 252 -6.38 29.61 3.31
CA GLY A 252 -5.97 28.55 2.39
C GLY A 252 -5.26 27.43 3.13
N PRO A 253 -5.82 26.20 3.22
CA PRO A 253 -7.15 25.78 2.74
C PRO A 253 -8.32 26.36 3.56
N PRO A 254 -9.55 26.45 2.99
CA PRO A 254 -10.71 27.00 3.68
C PRO A 254 -11.08 26.14 4.88
N ARG A 255 -11.43 26.78 5.99
CA ARG A 255 -11.95 26.11 7.18
C ARG A 255 -13.45 26.30 7.25
N TYR A 256 -14.19 25.19 7.23
CA TYR A 256 -15.65 25.18 7.33
C TYR A 256 -16.11 25.45 8.76
N PHE A 257 -17.33 25.93 8.91
CA PHE A 257 -17.95 26.19 10.21
C PHE A 257 -18.71 24.97 10.75
N ASP A 258 -18.27 23.76 10.43
CA ASP A 258 -18.82 22.46 10.87
C ASP A 258 -18.60 22.14 12.37
N HIS A 259 -17.92 23.04 13.07
CA HIS A 259 -17.57 22.94 14.49
C HIS A 259 -18.39 23.85 15.39
N ILE A 260 -19.20 24.77 14.83
CA ILE A 260 -19.93 25.74 15.64
C ILE A 260 -20.90 25.04 16.58
N ILE A 261 -21.13 25.65 17.74
CA ILE A 261 -22.02 25.12 18.76
C ILE A 261 -23.11 26.13 19.08
N GLN A 262 -24.31 25.62 19.37
CA GLN A 262 -25.49 26.43 19.65
C GLN A 262 -25.25 27.51 20.71
N ASP A 263 -24.54 27.20 21.80
CA ASP A 263 -24.31 28.15 22.91
C ASP A 263 -23.36 29.30 22.53
N ASN A 264 -22.59 29.14 21.47
CA ASN A 264 -21.61 30.12 21.04
C ASN A 264 -22.10 30.95 19.85
N ILE A 265 -23.38 30.89 19.47
CA ILE A 265 -23.90 31.66 18.32
C ILE A 265 -24.78 32.82 18.77
N LEU A 266 -24.67 33.92 18.02
CA LEU A 266 -25.57 35.06 18.04
C LEU A 266 -25.87 35.44 16.58
N VAL A 267 -27.15 35.41 16.22
CA VAL A 267 -27.62 35.88 14.92
C VAL A 267 -28.11 37.31 15.10
N ILE A 268 -27.59 38.23 14.29
CA ILE A 268 -27.96 39.64 14.29
C ILE A 268 -28.61 39.94 12.96
N ALA A 269 -29.81 40.52 12.96
CA ALA A 269 -30.43 41.09 11.79
C ALA A 269 -30.36 42.62 11.87
N SER A 270 -30.07 43.27 10.75
CA SER A 270 -30.01 44.73 10.63
C SER A 270 -30.55 45.17 9.28
N VAL A 271 -31.37 46.22 9.26
CA VAL A 271 -31.95 46.78 8.03
C VAL A 271 -31.44 48.20 7.81
N PHE A 272 -31.01 48.50 6.59
CA PHE A 272 -30.38 49.77 6.22
C PHE A 272 -31.24 50.52 5.20
N ASP A 273 -31.49 51.82 5.40
CA ASP A 273 -32.19 52.68 4.44
C ASP A 273 -31.36 52.81 3.16
N LYS A 274 -31.79 52.17 2.07
CA LYS A 274 -31.04 52.15 0.82
C LYS A 274 -30.97 53.52 0.14
N ASP A 275 -32.01 54.33 0.33
CA ASP A 275 -32.23 55.58 -0.37
C ASP A 275 -31.75 56.82 0.40
N ASN A 276 -31.73 56.78 1.75
CA ASN A 276 -31.18 57.85 2.61
C ASN A 276 -29.90 57.42 3.34
N ASN A 277 -28.79 57.43 2.60
CA ASN A 277 -27.42 57.34 3.13
C ASN A 277 -26.96 55.95 3.61
N LYS A 278 -27.78 54.89 3.50
CA LYS A 278 -27.40 53.52 3.89
C LYS A 278 -27.13 53.36 5.38
N TYR A 279 -27.79 54.16 6.20
CA TYR A 279 -27.72 54.03 7.65
C TYR A 279 -28.74 53.03 8.15
N VAL A 280 -28.49 52.49 9.33
CA VAL A 280 -29.35 51.49 9.96
C VAL A 280 -30.69 52.13 10.36
N ASP A 281 -31.80 51.46 10.10
CA ASP A 281 -33.11 51.86 10.61
C ASP A 281 -33.51 51.02 11.82
N ASP A 282 -33.17 49.72 11.86
CA ASP A 282 -33.38 48.88 13.05
C ASP A 282 -32.41 47.68 13.11
N VAL A 283 -32.26 47.11 14.30
CA VAL A 283 -31.39 45.97 14.61
C VAL A 283 -32.02 45.09 15.68
N VAL A 284 -31.97 43.78 15.47
CA VAL A 284 -32.33 42.79 16.47
C VAL A 284 -31.28 41.68 16.51
N GLY A 285 -30.99 41.14 17.70
CA GLY A 285 -30.06 40.04 17.86
C GLY A 285 -30.62 38.96 18.77
N VAL A 286 -30.54 37.71 18.32
CA VAL A 286 -31.04 36.53 19.04
C VAL A 286 -29.88 35.60 19.32
N HIS A 287 -29.58 35.41 20.60
CA HIS A 287 -28.67 34.35 21.04
C HIS A 287 -29.40 33.02 20.92
N THR A 288 -28.77 32.04 20.28
CA THR A 288 -29.31 30.67 20.17
C THR A 288 -29.32 29.91 21.50
N GLY A 289 -28.64 30.44 22.54
CA GLY A 289 -28.63 29.94 23.93
C GLY A 289 -29.26 30.86 24.98
N GLY A 290 -29.81 32.02 24.60
CA GLY A 290 -30.41 33.01 25.51
C GLY A 290 -31.95 33.02 25.40
N TYR A 291 -32.63 33.15 26.54
CA TYR A 291 -34.10 33.12 26.66
C TYR A 291 -34.81 33.88 25.53
N HIS A 292 -35.80 33.22 24.90
CA HIS A 292 -36.65 33.64 23.77
C HIS A 292 -36.35 33.04 22.39
N ALA A 293 -35.57 31.95 22.32
CA ALA A 293 -35.81 30.89 21.33
C ALA A 293 -36.58 29.75 22.00
N GLY A 294 -37.45 29.07 21.26
CA GLY A 294 -38.28 27.96 21.73
C GLY A 294 -37.53 26.96 22.61
N VAL A 295 -38.22 26.50 23.65
CA VAL A 295 -37.73 25.70 24.77
C VAL A 295 -36.88 24.49 24.31
N PHE A 296 -35.66 24.40 24.87
CA PHE A 296 -34.86 23.19 25.13
C PHE A 296 -33.74 22.72 24.14
N TYR A 297 -32.48 22.95 24.59
CA TYR A 297 -31.32 22.02 24.69
C TYR A 297 -30.14 22.10 23.69
N ASP A 298 -29.05 22.73 24.14
CA ASP A 298 -27.65 22.46 23.72
C ASP A 298 -27.27 20.99 23.99
N PRO A 299 -26.95 20.16 22.99
CA PRO A 299 -26.38 18.83 23.19
C PRO A 299 -24.95 18.93 23.73
N LYS A 300 -24.70 18.59 25.00
CA LYS A 300 -23.32 18.31 25.44
C LYS A 300 -22.83 16.97 24.93
N THR A 301 -23.75 16.02 24.84
CA THR A 301 -23.46 14.68 24.37
C THR A 301 -24.62 14.14 23.55
N CYS A 302 -24.38 13.02 22.86
CA CYS A 302 -25.38 12.30 22.10
C CYS A 302 -25.30 10.79 22.39
N ASP A 303 -26.43 10.11 22.25
CA ASP A 303 -26.50 8.67 22.14
C ASP A 303 -26.82 8.30 20.69
N ILE A 304 -26.06 7.39 20.09
CA ILE A 304 -26.29 6.91 18.72
C ILE A 304 -26.89 5.51 18.77
N TYR A 305 -27.92 5.28 17.97
CA TYR A 305 -28.60 4.01 17.80
C TYR A 305 -28.42 3.57 16.35
N PHE A 306 -28.04 2.31 16.12
CA PHE A 306 -27.78 1.76 14.79
C PHE A 306 -27.98 0.24 14.78
N GLY A 307 -28.69 -0.28 13.78
CA GLY A 307 -28.78 -1.72 13.54
C GLY A 307 -29.79 -2.08 12.45
N ASP A 308 -29.89 -3.37 12.12
CA ASP A 308 -30.79 -3.95 11.12
C ASP A 308 -32.21 -4.24 11.66
N THR A 309 -32.54 -3.70 12.84
CA THR A 309 -33.83 -3.88 13.50
C THR A 309 -34.50 -2.53 13.77
N TYR A 310 -35.83 -2.53 13.78
CA TYR A 310 -36.63 -1.35 14.14
C TYR A 310 -37.41 -1.63 15.43
N PRO A 311 -37.22 -0.83 16.51
CA PRO A 311 -36.30 0.31 16.62
C PRO A 311 -34.82 -0.11 16.74
N PRO A 312 -33.86 0.72 16.30
CA PRO A 312 -32.46 0.36 16.32
C PRO A 312 -31.88 0.32 17.75
N PRO A 313 -30.92 -0.59 18.03
CA PRO A 313 -30.26 -0.67 19.33
C PRO A 313 -29.26 0.47 19.53
N LYS A 314 -29.03 0.87 20.78
CA LYS A 314 -28.01 1.87 21.14
C LYS A 314 -26.61 1.29 20.92
N VAL A 315 -25.78 1.98 20.15
CA VAL A 315 -24.40 1.59 19.83
C VAL A 315 -23.36 2.52 20.44
N LEU A 316 -23.73 3.77 20.71
CA LEU A 316 -22.87 4.76 21.38
C LEU A 316 -23.68 5.45 22.48
N SER A 317 -23.02 5.74 23.61
CA SER A 317 -23.61 6.58 24.65
C SER A 317 -22.68 7.70 25.08
N ASN A 318 -23.25 8.87 25.34
CA ASN A 318 -22.55 10.09 25.74
C ASN A 318 -21.39 10.48 24.79
N GLY A 319 -21.59 10.30 23.49
CA GLY A 319 -20.65 10.73 22.45
C GLY A 319 -20.61 12.25 22.32
N THR A 320 -19.46 12.81 21.98
CA THR A 320 -19.28 14.26 21.74
C THR A 320 -19.31 14.63 20.26
N ARG A 321 -19.48 13.63 19.37
CA ARG A 321 -19.57 13.79 17.92
C ARG A 321 -20.66 12.88 17.40
N ILE A 322 -21.45 13.36 16.44
CA ILE A 322 -22.47 12.56 15.76
C ILE A 322 -21.85 11.82 14.58
N ILE A 323 -20.95 10.89 14.89
CA ILE A 323 -20.37 9.97 13.92
C ILE A 323 -20.26 8.58 14.54
N TYR A 324 -20.68 7.57 13.80
CA TYR A 324 -20.50 6.18 14.18
C TYR A 324 -20.08 5.35 12.97
N CYS A 325 -18.93 4.68 13.09
CA CYS A 325 -18.44 3.74 12.10
C CYS A 325 -18.57 2.33 12.69
N PRO A 326 -19.51 1.50 12.21
CA PRO A 326 -19.63 0.10 12.62
C PRO A 326 -18.31 -0.65 12.43
N PRO A 327 -17.97 -1.62 13.30
CA PRO A 327 -16.78 -2.43 13.11
C PRO A 327 -16.99 -3.45 11.99
N GLY A 328 -16.31 -3.23 10.86
CA GLY A 328 -16.40 -4.09 9.67
C GLY A 328 -17.53 -3.69 8.72
N ASP A 329 -17.69 -4.48 7.65
CA ASP A 329 -18.66 -4.19 6.60
C ASP A 329 -20.09 -4.54 7.01
N LEU A 330 -21.03 -3.74 6.50
CA LEU A 330 -22.45 -4.02 6.60
C LEU A 330 -22.86 -5.14 5.65
N ASN A 331 -23.91 -5.87 6.03
CA ASN A 331 -24.45 -6.94 5.19
C ASN A 331 -25.04 -6.36 3.89
N TRP A 332 -24.84 -7.04 2.77
CA TRP A 332 -25.42 -6.68 1.47
C TRP A 332 -26.95 -6.66 1.49
N SER A 333 -27.56 -5.82 0.65
CA SER A 333 -29.02 -5.73 0.46
C SER A 333 -29.82 -5.67 1.77
N THR A 334 -29.26 -5.05 2.80
CA THR A 334 -29.82 -5.03 4.15
C THR A 334 -30.20 -3.61 4.53
N THR A 335 -31.43 -3.43 5.00
CA THR A 335 -31.91 -2.14 5.51
C THR A 335 -31.47 -1.97 6.96
N TYR A 336 -30.70 -0.90 7.21
CA TYR A 336 -30.30 -0.45 8.53
C TYR A 336 -31.12 0.75 8.96
N TYR A 337 -31.39 0.82 10.26
CA TYR A 337 -32.09 1.92 10.91
C TYR A 337 -31.15 2.59 11.90
N TRP A 338 -31.24 3.90 12.02
CA TRP A 338 -30.44 4.64 12.98
C TRP A 338 -31.11 5.93 13.42
N LYS A 339 -30.72 6.41 14.59
CA LYS A 339 -31.17 7.70 15.12
C LYS A 339 -30.14 8.26 16.09
N VAL A 340 -30.27 9.53 16.41
CA VAL A 340 -29.43 10.21 17.38
C VAL A 340 -30.31 10.89 18.42
N ASP A 341 -30.07 10.57 19.69
CA ASP A 341 -30.68 11.29 20.80
C ASP A 341 -29.66 12.29 21.33
N VAL A 342 -30.05 13.55 21.47
CA VAL A 342 -29.19 14.61 21.99
C VAL A 342 -29.48 14.85 23.48
N ILE A 343 -28.43 15.09 24.26
CA ILE A 343 -28.48 15.18 25.72
C ILE A 343 -27.96 16.54 26.16
N ASN A 344 -28.78 17.27 26.91
CA ASN A 344 -28.47 18.63 27.32
C ASN A 344 -27.54 18.74 28.55
N ASN A 345 -27.17 19.98 28.88
CA ASN A 345 -26.42 20.33 30.11
C ASN A 345 -27.10 19.88 31.43
N LEU A 346 -28.42 19.66 31.42
CA LEU A 346 -29.22 19.22 32.56
C LEU A 346 -29.48 17.69 32.57
N GLY A 347 -29.01 16.95 31.55
CA GLY A 347 -29.25 15.52 31.35
C GLY A 347 -30.61 15.16 30.72
N GLU A 348 -31.37 16.12 30.22
CA GLU A 348 -32.62 15.92 29.48
C GLU A 348 -32.31 15.47 28.04
N ILE A 349 -33.13 14.53 27.55
CA ILE A 349 -32.94 13.86 26.27
C ILE A 349 -34.00 14.35 25.28
N ILE A 350 -33.57 14.89 24.14
CA ILE A 350 -34.42 15.04 22.94
C ILE A 350 -34.11 13.88 22.01
N SER A 351 -35.15 13.14 21.64
CA SER A 351 -35.00 12.01 20.73
C SER A 351 -35.13 12.48 19.29
N GLY A 352 -34.15 12.14 18.45
CA GLY A 352 -34.20 12.38 17.01
C GLY A 352 -35.11 11.39 16.28
N GLU A 353 -35.41 11.72 15.02
CA GLU A 353 -36.13 10.84 14.10
C GLU A 353 -35.33 9.57 13.79
N VAL A 354 -36.02 8.49 13.40
CA VAL A 354 -35.38 7.26 12.95
C VAL A 354 -35.23 7.31 11.44
N TRP A 355 -33.98 7.39 10.98
CA TRP A 355 -33.62 7.28 9.58
C TRP A 355 -33.30 5.85 9.21
N SER A 356 -33.33 5.58 7.90
CA SER A 356 -32.99 4.28 7.35
C SER A 356 -32.20 4.39 6.05
N PHE A 357 -31.40 3.37 5.75
CA PHE A 357 -30.79 3.19 4.44
C PHE A 357 -30.65 1.70 4.13
N THR A 358 -30.52 1.35 2.87
CA THR A 358 -30.30 -0.03 2.40
C THR A 358 -28.97 -0.10 1.66
N THR A 359 -28.12 -1.03 2.10
CA THR A 359 -26.84 -1.31 1.44
C THR A 359 -27.06 -1.85 0.03
N ARG A 360 -26.11 -1.59 -0.86
CA ARG A 360 -26.11 -2.18 -2.21
C ARG A 360 -26.10 -3.72 -2.17
N GLY A 361 -26.43 -4.35 -3.29
CA GLY A 361 -26.20 -5.79 -3.48
C GLY A 361 -24.74 -6.10 -3.82
N ASN A 362 -24.36 -7.36 -3.64
CA ASN A 362 -23.08 -7.90 -4.12
C ASN A 362 -23.06 -7.93 -5.65
N SER A 363 -21.93 -7.60 -6.27
CA SER A 363 -21.75 -7.66 -7.72
C SER A 363 -21.17 -9.01 -8.12
N PRO A 364 -21.62 -9.61 -9.24
CA PRO A 364 -20.96 -10.81 -9.75
C PRO A 364 -19.52 -10.50 -10.18
N PRO A 365 -18.65 -11.52 -10.25
CA PRO A 365 -17.31 -11.38 -10.82
C PRO A 365 -17.33 -10.81 -12.23
N ASN A 366 -16.23 -10.21 -12.67
CA ASN A 366 -16.06 -9.89 -14.09
C ASN A 366 -15.88 -11.18 -14.90
N GLU A 367 -16.23 -11.16 -16.18
CA GLU A 367 -16.05 -12.32 -17.04
C GLU A 367 -14.57 -12.73 -17.13
N PRO A 368 -14.22 -14.01 -16.89
CA PRO A 368 -12.88 -14.52 -17.12
C PRO A 368 -12.41 -14.31 -18.57
N THR A 369 -11.12 -14.04 -18.76
CA THR A 369 -10.49 -13.83 -20.08
C THR A 369 -9.28 -14.74 -20.29
N PRO A 370 -9.03 -15.24 -21.51
CA PRO A 370 -7.95 -16.20 -21.75
C PRO A 370 -6.59 -15.48 -21.86
N VAL A 371 -5.58 -16.00 -21.16
CA VAL A 371 -4.19 -15.54 -21.26
C VAL A 371 -3.38 -16.54 -22.09
N PHE A 372 -3.44 -17.82 -21.74
CA PHE A 372 -2.73 -18.86 -22.46
C PHE A 372 -3.41 -20.24 -22.35
N PRO A 373 -3.50 -21.03 -23.43
CA PRO A 373 -3.39 -20.61 -24.81
C PRO A 373 -4.45 -19.54 -25.15
N PRO A 374 -4.11 -18.47 -25.89
CA PRO A 374 -5.10 -17.51 -26.34
C PRO A 374 -6.18 -18.16 -27.22
N ASP A 375 -7.36 -17.57 -27.26
CA ASP A 375 -8.46 -18.05 -28.10
C ASP A 375 -8.08 -18.04 -29.59
N GLY A 376 -8.36 -19.14 -30.28
CA GLY A 376 -8.02 -19.38 -31.67
C GLY A 376 -6.53 -19.64 -31.96
N ALA A 377 -5.70 -19.85 -30.94
CA ALA A 377 -4.27 -20.04 -31.16
C ALA A 377 -3.95 -21.33 -31.93
N GLU A 378 -3.03 -21.24 -32.91
CA GLU A 378 -2.54 -22.39 -33.67
C GLU A 378 -1.10 -22.75 -33.30
N ASN A 379 -0.72 -24.01 -33.56
CA ASN A 379 0.63 -24.53 -33.34
C ASN A 379 1.11 -24.42 -31.88
N ILE A 380 0.20 -24.59 -30.93
CA ILE A 380 0.54 -24.66 -29.51
C ILE A 380 1.37 -25.92 -29.27
N SER A 381 2.54 -25.76 -28.65
CA SER A 381 3.38 -26.90 -28.36
C SER A 381 2.69 -27.84 -27.38
N ILE A 382 2.79 -29.15 -27.60
CA ILE A 382 2.24 -30.17 -26.69
C ILE A 382 2.93 -30.18 -25.31
N CYS A 383 3.99 -29.37 -25.12
CA CYS A 383 4.75 -29.20 -23.89
C CYS A 383 4.25 -28.08 -22.97
N PHE A 384 3.17 -27.38 -23.32
CA PHE A 384 2.76 -26.24 -22.50
C PHE A 384 2.33 -26.70 -21.10
N SER A 385 2.65 -25.88 -20.08
CA SER A 385 2.57 -26.29 -18.68
C SER A 385 1.21 -26.09 -18.02
N ALA A 386 0.42 -25.12 -18.50
CA ALA A 386 -0.86 -24.77 -17.90
C ALA A 386 -1.71 -23.96 -18.87
N ILE A 387 -3.03 -24.04 -18.69
CA ILE A 387 -3.94 -22.97 -19.11
C ILE A 387 -3.89 -21.84 -18.07
N GLU A 388 -4.04 -20.60 -18.53
CA GLU A 388 -3.95 -19.36 -17.74
C GLU A 388 -5.05 -18.40 -18.16
N TRP A 389 -5.70 -17.78 -17.18
CA TRP A 389 -6.76 -16.80 -17.38
C TRP A 389 -6.62 -15.61 -16.43
N ASN A 390 -7.30 -14.51 -16.75
CA ASN A 390 -7.48 -13.37 -15.86
C ASN A 390 -8.94 -13.22 -15.48
N CYS A 391 -9.18 -12.86 -14.23
CA CYS A 391 -10.50 -12.55 -13.69
C CYS A 391 -10.35 -11.60 -12.50
N SER A 392 -11.37 -10.79 -12.23
CA SER A 392 -11.40 -9.84 -11.12
C SER A 392 -12.83 -9.69 -10.61
N ASP A 393 -12.99 -9.27 -9.37
CA ASP A 393 -14.30 -8.97 -8.79
C ASP A 393 -14.49 -7.45 -8.61
N PRO A 394 -15.65 -6.85 -8.95
CA PRO A 394 -15.91 -5.43 -8.73
C PRO A 394 -15.87 -5.00 -7.25
N ASP A 395 -16.21 -5.91 -6.33
CA ASP A 395 -16.25 -5.70 -4.90
C ASP A 395 -14.92 -6.12 -4.21
N GLY A 396 -13.97 -6.67 -4.99
CA GLY A 396 -12.64 -7.04 -4.51
C GLY A 396 -12.57 -8.40 -3.82
N ASP A 397 -13.61 -9.23 -4.00
CA ASP A 397 -13.72 -10.55 -3.42
C ASP A 397 -12.69 -11.56 -3.94
N ASP A 398 -12.31 -12.50 -3.09
CA ASP A 398 -11.49 -13.66 -3.45
C ASP A 398 -12.30 -14.64 -4.30
N LEU A 399 -11.81 -14.93 -5.51
CA LEU A 399 -12.52 -15.76 -6.48
C LEU A 399 -12.08 -17.22 -6.45
N THR A 400 -13.03 -18.10 -6.76
CA THR A 400 -12.77 -19.51 -7.09
C THR A 400 -13.26 -19.83 -8.50
N TYR A 401 -12.70 -20.88 -9.11
CA TYR A 401 -12.91 -21.21 -10.51
C TYR A 401 -13.32 -22.66 -10.72
N ASP A 402 -14.35 -22.87 -11.53
CA ASP A 402 -14.62 -24.17 -12.16
C ASP A 402 -13.97 -24.20 -13.55
N ILE A 403 -13.23 -25.28 -13.81
CA ILE A 403 -12.37 -25.41 -14.97
C ILE A 403 -12.93 -26.47 -15.90
N TYR A 404 -13.16 -26.08 -17.15
CA TYR A 404 -13.65 -26.96 -18.21
C TYR A 404 -12.58 -27.10 -19.28
N PHE A 405 -12.27 -28.31 -19.69
CA PHE A 405 -11.22 -28.60 -20.67
C PHE A 405 -11.45 -29.94 -21.39
N GLY A 406 -11.24 -29.98 -22.71
CA GLY A 406 -11.27 -31.24 -23.46
C GLY A 406 -11.21 -31.06 -24.98
N ASP A 407 -11.38 -32.14 -25.72
CA ASP A 407 -11.42 -32.16 -27.20
C ASP A 407 -12.84 -32.10 -27.79
N SER A 408 -13.84 -31.85 -26.94
CA SER A 408 -15.24 -31.66 -27.32
C SER A 408 -15.68 -30.22 -27.07
N ASN A 409 -16.67 -29.76 -27.85
CA ASN A 409 -17.30 -28.46 -27.69
C ASN A 409 -18.81 -28.66 -27.46
N PRO A 410 -19.34 -28.36 -26.25
CA PRO A 410 -18.65 -27.76 -25.11
C PRO A 410 -17.71 -28.73 -24.36
N PRO A 411 -16.62 -28.24 -23.74
CA PRO A 411 -15.70 -29.07 -22.99
C PRO A 411 -16.31 -29.55 -21.65
N PRO A 412 -15.92 -30.74 -21.14
CA PRO A 412 -16.34 -31.21 -19.83
C PRO A 412 -15.63 -30.46 -18.69
N MET A 413 -16.27 -30.40 -17.52
CA MET A 413 -15.63 -29.90 -16.30
C MET A 413 -14.59 -30.92 -15.82
N ILE A 414 -13.40 -30.42 -15.46
CA ILE A 414 -12.29 -31.25 -14.99
C ILE A 414 -11.84 -30.88 -13.57
N GLU A 415 -12.15 -29.66 -13.10
CA GLU A 415 -11.85 -29.20 -11.75
C GLU A 415 -12.92 -28.21 -11.26
N SER A 416 -13.12 -28.14 -9.95
CA SER A 416 -14.04 -27.19 -9.31
C SER A 416 -13.40 -26.50 -8.11
N ASN A 417 -13.86 -25.30 -7.78
CA ASN A 417 -13.37 -24.51 -6.63
C ASN A 417 -11.84 -24.28 -6.62
N TRP A 418 -11.23 -24.11 -7.79
CA TRP A 418 -9.80 -23.82 -7.90
C TRP A 418 -9.51 -22.35 -7.53
N SER A 419 -8.47 -22.09 -6.74
CA SER A 419 -8.14 -20.73 -6.25
C SER A 419 -7.03 -20.03 -7.04
N GLY A 420 -6.34 -20.74 -7.93
CA GLY A 420 -5.31 -20.17 -8.79
C GLY A 420 -5.89 -19.59 -10.09
N ASN A 421 -5.08 -18.83 -10.81
CA ASN A 421 -5.40 -18.32 -12.16
C ASN A 421 -4.70 -19.14 -13.27
N THR A 422 -4.05 -20.24 -12.88
CA THR A 422 -3.39 -21.19 -13.77
C THR A 422 -3.77 -22.60 -13.37
N TYR A 423 -3.90 -23.50 -14.34
CA TYR A 423 -4.18 -24.92 -14.09
C TYR A 423 -3.49 -25.78 -15.13
N ASP A 424 -2.86 -26.87 -14.70
CA ASP A 424 -2.30 -27.89 -15.60
C ASP A 424 -3.39 -28.92 -15.93
N PRO A 425 -4.01 -28.88 -17.13
CA PRO A 425 -5.06 -29.82 -17.49
C PRO A 425 -4.54 -31.25 -17.69
N GLN A 426 -3.22 -31.47 -17.74
CA GLN A 426 -2.60 -32.77 -17.96
C GLN A 426 -1.34 -32.94 -17.11
N PRO A 427 -1.45 -33.48 -15.87
CA PRO A 427 -0.30 -33.74 -15.02
C PRO A 427 0.75 -34.58 -15.75
N TYR A 428 2.00 -34.10 -15.78
CA TYR A 428 3.18 -34.68 -16.42
C TYR A 428 3.03 -36.12 -16.96
N GLY A 429 2.93 -36.24 -18.29
CA GLY A 429 3.24 -37.47 -19.01
C GLY A 429 2.15 -38.06 -19.92
N GLN A 430 1.02 -37.40 -20.15
CA GLN A 430 -0.03 -37.95 -21.01
C GLN A 430 -0.81 -36.92 -21.84
N ASN A 431 -0.65 -37.05 -23.16
CA ASN A 431 -1.78 -37.10 -24.11
C ASN A 431 -2.35 -35.79 -24.70
N PHE A 432 -1.54 -34.77 -24.95
CA PHE A 432 -1.87 -33.87 -26.07
C PHE A 432 -1.59 -34.59 -27.38
N GLU A 433 -2.63 -34.79 -28.21
CA GLU A 433 -2.48 -35.29 -29.58
C GLU A 433 -1.99 -34.16 -30.48
N PHE A 434 -1.16 -34.49 -31.47
CA PHE A 434 -0.70 -33.51 -32.46
C PHE A 434 -1.83 -33.08 -33.41
N ASN A 435 -1.76 -31.83 -33.87
CA ASN A 435 -2.68 -31.25 -34.86
C ASN A 435 -4.17 -31.38 -34.46
N LYS A 436 -4.47 -31.33 -33.16
CA LYS A 436 -5.81 -31.53 -32.60
C LYS A 436 -6.31 -30.24 -31.94
N ASN A 437 -7.62 -30.00 -32.06
CA ASN A 437 -8.29 -28.88 -31.41
C ASN A 437 -8.70 -29.27 -29.99
N TYR A 438 -8.46 -28.36 -29.05
CA TYR A 438 -8.91 -28.44 -27.66
C TYR A 438 -9.71 -27.19 -27.31
N TYR A 439 -10.68 -27.36 -26.43
CA TYR A 439 -11.59 -26.31 -25.97
C TYR A 439 -11.49 -26.20 -24.45
N TRP A 440 -11.59 -24.98 -23.94
CA TRP A 440 -11.56 -24.71 -22.52
C TRP A 440 -12.43 -23.52 -22.14
N LYS A 441 -12.88 -23.49 -20.90
CA LYS A 441 -13.79 -22.47 -20.37
C LYS A 441 -13.60 -22.36 -18.86
N ILE A 442 -13.71 -21.16 -18.33
CA ILE A 442 -13.62 -20.87 -16.90
C ILE A 442 -14.94 -20.26 -16.42
N VAL A 443 -15.44 -20.71 -15.28
CA VAL A 443 -16.54 -20.08 -14.54
C VAL A 443 -15.97 -19.58 -13.21
N ALA A 444 -16.03 -18.27 -12.98
CA ALA A 444 -15.62 -17.65 -11.73
C ALA A 444 -16.80 -17.54 -10.78
N TRP A 445 -16.54 -17.77 -9.50
CA TRP A 445 -17.49 -17.68 -8.40
C TRP A 445 -16.93 -16.78 -7.31
N ASP A 446 -17.77 -15.92 -6.77
CA ASP A 446 -17.46 -15.17 -5.54
C ASP A 446 -17.90 -15.95 -4.29
N PRO A 447 -17.55 -15.47 -3.07
CA PRO A 447 -17.96 -16.10 -1.82
C PRO A 447 -19.46 -16.02 -1.51
N TYR A 448 -20.21 -15.17 -2.22
CA TYR A 448 -21.63 -14.90 -2.00
C TYR A 448 -22.54 -15.71 -2.95
N GLY A 449 -21.95 -16.45 -3.89
CA GLY A 449 -22.63 -17.38 -4.79
C GLY A 449 -23.02 -16.77 -6.14
N GLU A 450 -22.59 -15.54 -6.44
CA GLU A 450 -22.70 -15.01 -7.80
C GLU A 450 -21.55 -15.54 -8.67
N SER A 451 -21.78 -15.56 -9.98
CA SER A 451 -20.81 -16.13 -10.92
C SER A 451 -20.77 -15.39 -12.24
N ALA A 452 -19.60 -15.46 -12.88
CA ALA A 452 -19.40 -15.02 -14.24
C ALA A 452 -18.74 -16.11 -15.06
N THR A 453 -19.25 -16.26 -16.28
CA THR A 453 -18.86 -17.34 -17.17
C THR A 453 -18.06 -16.78 -18.34
N GLY A 454 -16.81 -17.22 -18.50
CA GLY A 454 -16.01 -16.91 -19.68
C GLY A 454 -16.56 -17.59 -20.93
N GLY A 455 -16.12 -17.12 -22.09
CA GLY A 455 -16.36 -17.78 -23.38
C GLY A 455 -15.80 -19.21 -23.43
N ILE A 456 -16.24 -19.98 -24.42
CA ILE A 456 -15.54 -21.23 -24.78
C ILE A 456 -14.40 -20.83 -25.70
N TRP A 457 -13.17 -21.01 -25.25
CA TRP A 457 -11.97 -20.72 -26.01
C TRP A 457 -11.40 -21.98 -26.64
N GLU A 458 -10.78 -21.85 -27.81
CA GLU A 458 -10.18 -22.98 -28.52
C GLU A 458 -8.71 -22.74 -28.85
N PHE A 459 -7.95 -23.82 -28.95
CA PHE A 459 -6.61 -23.79 -29.53
C PHE A 459 -6.29 -25.09 -30.25
N LYS A 460 -5.27 -25.05 -31.11
CA LYS A 460 -4.81 -26.20 -31.88
C LYS A 460 -3.34 -26.51 -31.61
N THR A 461 -3.06 -27.77 -31.29
CA THR A 461 -1.70 -28.25 -31.05
C THR A 461 -0.85 -28.27 -32.33
N GLU A 462 0.47 -28.19 -32.16
CA GLU A 462 1.45 -28.31 -33.25
C GLU A 462 1.33 -29.64 -34.02
N LYS A 463 1.88 -29.67 -35.24
CA LYS A 463 1.96 -30.90 -36.04
C LYS A 463 3.17 -31.73 -35.60
N ASN A 464 3.05 -33.05 -35.71
CA ASN A 464 4.15 -33.98 -35.53
C ASN A 464 5.22 -33.78 -36.63
N VAL A 465 6.49 -33.82 -36.25
CA VAL A 465 7.64 -33.80 -37.14
C VAL A 465 8.49 -35.04 -36.85
N PRO A 466 8.99 -35.77 -37.88
CA PRO A 466 9.81 -36.95 -37.63
C PRO A 466 11.05 -36.65 -36.76
N PRO A 467 11.52 -37.64 -35.98
CA PRO A 467 12.66 -37.46 -35.10
C PRO A 467 13.94 -37.21 -35.89
N ASN A 468 14.90 -36.51 -35.29
CA ASN A 468 16.22 -36.37 -35.89
C ASN A 468 16.99 -37.71 -35.84
N PRO A 469 17.78 -38.05 -36.87
CA PRO A 469 18.65 -39.23 -36.83
C PRO A 469 19.52 -39.25 -35.57
N ALA A 470 19.66 -40.43 -34.95
CA ALA A 470 20.55 -40.59 -33.81
C ALA A 470 21.99 -40.17 -34.18
N CYS A 471 22.68 -39.51 -33.25
CA CYS A 471 23.97 -38.88 -33.50
C CYS A 471 24.96 -39.12 -32.35
N LYS A 472 26.20 -38.63 -32.50
CA LYS A 472 27.28 -38.72 -31.49
C LYS A 472 27.52 -40.15 -30.96
N PRO A 473 27.77 -41.13 -31.85
CA PRO A 473 28.00 -42.50 -31.44
C PRO A 473 29.21 -42.62 -30.50
N ARG A 474 29.11 -43.51 -29.51
CA ARG A 474 30.23 -44.02 -28.73
C ARG A 474 30.21 -45.54 -28.76
N PRO A 475 31.28 -46.22 -29.20
CA PRO A 475 32.52 -45.68 -29.77
C PRO A 475 32.29 -44.72 -30.95
N PRO A 476 33.14 -43.69 -31.12
CA PRO A 476 33.09 -42.85 -32.32
C PRO A 476 33.18 -43.70 -33.58
N ASP A 477 32.55 -43.24 -34.66
CA ASP A 477 32.62 -43.92 -35.95
C ASP A 477 34.08 -44.10 -36.42
N GLY A 478 34.43 -45.32 -36.81
CA GLY A 478 35.78 -45.72 -37.20
C GLY A 478 36.75 -45.97 -36.04
N ALA A 479 36.28 -46.02 -34.78
CA ALA A 479 37.16 -46.26 -33.64
C ALA A 479 37.91 -47.60 -33.74
N ASP A 480 39.20 -47.59 -33.45
CA ASP A 480 40.05 -48.77 -33.38
C ASP A 480 40.36 -49.14 -31.91
N ARG A 481 40.77 -50.40 -31.71
CA ARG A 481 41.19 -50.93 -30.40
C ARG A 481 40.15 -50.74 -29.29
N VAL A 482 38.88 -50.90 -29.63
CA VAL A 482 37.79 -50.83 -28.66
C VAL A 482 37.80 -52.10 -27.80
N PRO A 483 37.73 -52.00 -26.47
CA PRO A 483 37.72 -53.20 -25.63
C PRO A 483 36.42 -53.98 -25.83
N VAL A 484 36.48 -55.31 -25.70
CA VAL A 484 35.30 -56.17 -25.92
C VAL A 484 34.20 -55.94 -24.88
N ASN A 485 34.46 -55.27 -23.75
CA ASN A 485 33.45 -54.91 -22.74
C ASN A 485 32.77 -53.54 -23.00
N VAL A 486 32.84 -53.01 -24.23
CA VAL A 486 32.28 -51.69 -24.56
C VAL A 486 30.75 -51.67 -24.50
N ILE A 487 30.19 -50.57 -24.00
CA ILE A 487 28.76 -50.25 -24.10
C ILE A 487 28.60 -49.19 -25.21
N LEU A 488 27.62 -49.39 -26.08
CA LEU A 488 27.29 -48.44 -27.14
C LEU A 488 26.40 -47.32 -26.60
N TYR A 489 26.64 -46.08 -27.02
CA TYR A 489 25.84 -44.90 -26.69
C TYR A 489 25.55 -44.05 -27.92
N TRP A 490 24.39 -43.40 -27.95
CA TRP A 490 24.02 -42.41 -28.96
C TRP A 490 23.21 -41.27 -28.33
N ASN A 491 22.99 -40.19 -29.09
CA ASN A 491 22.05 -39.12 -28.74
C ASN A 491 20.87 -39.14 -29.71
N GLY A 492 19.64 -39.30 -29.20
CA GLY A 492 18.41 -39.02 -29.94
C GLY A 492 17.84 -37.64 -29.60
N SER A 493 17.07 -37.06 -30.53
CA SER A 493 16.38 -35.79 -30.34
C SER A 493 15.22 -35.65 -31.33
N ASP A 494 14.20 -34.88 -30.97
CA ASP A 494 13.03 -34.60 -31.80
C ASP A 494 12.83 -33.08 -31.94
N PRO A 495 12.40 -32.55 -33.10
CA PRO A 495 11.96 -31.15 -33.22
C PRO A 495 10.80 -30.78 -32.29
N ASN A 496 9.91 -31.72 -31.95
CA ASN A 496 8.86 -31.56 -30.96
C ASN A 496 9.39 -31.93 -29.55
N LEU A 497 9.59 -30.94 -28.68
CA LEU A 497 10.37 -31.06 -27.43
C LEU A 497 9.87 -32.13 -26.42
N CYS A 498 8.59 -32.50 -26.44
CA CYS A 498 7.99 -33.50 -25.55
C CYS A 498 7.52 -34.75 -26.27
N ASP A 499 8.04 -35.00 -27.47
CA ASP A 499 7.85 -36.30 -28.10
C ASP A 499 8.78 -37.34 -27.47
N ASN A 500 8.22 -38.50 -27.14
CA ASN A 500 8.93 -39.59 -26.50
C ASN A 500 9.54 -40.48 -27.58
N LEU A 501 10.86 -40.62 -27.55
CA LEU A 501 11.60 -41.39 -28.55
C LEU A 501 11.82 -42.86 -28.14
N LYS A 502 11.78 -43.74 -29.13
CA LYS A 502 12.13 -45.16 -29.05
C LYS A 502 13.23 -45.50 -30.03
N TYR A 503 14.03 -46.51 -29.73
CA TYR A 503 15.19 -46.88 -30.53
C TYR A 503 15.19 -48.38 -30.85
N ASP A 504 15.40 -48.70 -32.13
CA ASP A 504 15.81 -50.04 -32.56
C ASP A 504 17.33 -50.04 -32.80
N VAL A 505 18.01 -51.04 -32.24
CA VAL A 505 19.46 -51.20 -32.37
C VAL A 505 19.78 -52.29 -33.38
N TYR A 506 20.53 -51.92 -34.40
CA TYR A 506 21.11 -52.86 -35.36
C TYR A 506 22.59 -52.98 -35.09
N PHE A 507 23.10 -54.20 -34.91
CA PHE A 507 24.49 -54.46 -34.55
C PHE A 507 24.96 -55.83 -35.07
N GLY A 508 26.17 -55.90 -35.65
CA GLY A 508 26.76 -57.16 -36.12
C GLY A 508 28.09 -57.03 -36.88
N LEU A 509 28.56 -58.14 -37.43
CA LEU A 509 29.84 -58.22 -38.18
C LEU A 509 29.73 -57.83 -39.67
N TYR A 510 28.51 -57.57 -40.15
CA TYR A 510 28.23 -57.31 -41.57
C TYR A 510 27.64 -55.92 -41.74
N ASP A 511 27.93 -55.31 -42.89
CA ASP A 511 27.24 -54.12 -43.39
C ASP A 511 26.30 -54.54 -44.54
N PRO A 512 24.96 -54.43 -44.38
CA PRO A 512 24.25 -53.81 -43.25
C PRO A 512 24.14 -54.71 -42.01
N PRO A 513 24.14 -54.12 -40.81
CA PRO A 513 23.97 -54.86 -39.56
C PRO A 513 22.53 -55.37 -39.39
N ILE A 514 22.35 -56.40 -38.56
CA ILE A 514 21.04 -56.99 -38.24
C ILE A 514 20.49 -56.42 -36.94
N ILE A 515 19.17 -56.48 -36.77
CA ILE A 515 18.52 -56.00 -35.56
C ILE A 515 18.85 -56.87 -34.35
N LYS A 516 19.09 -56.22 -33.21
CA LYS A 516 19.44 -56.85 -31.93
C LYS A 516 18.51 -56.47 -30.80
N GLU A 517 18.02 -55.23 -30.77
CA GLU A 517 17.07 -54.73 -29.78
C GLU A 517 16.01 -53.89 -30.48
N GLN A 518 14.76 -53.94 -29.99
CA GLN A 518 13.63 -53.20 -30.56
C GLN A 518 12.90 -52.38 -29.50
N ASN A 519 12.41 -51.20 -29.88
CA ASN A 519 11.52 -50.36 -29.08
C ASN A 519 12.02 -49.99 -27.67
N GLN A 520 13.34 -49.88 -27.48
CA GLN A 520 13.87 -49.45 -26.18
C GLN A 520 13.81 -47.93 -26.00
N SER A 521 13.72 -47.47 -24.75
CA SER A 521 13.79 -46.03 -24.42
C SER A 521 15.22 -45.55 -24.16
N GLU A 522 16.11 -46.48 -23.80
CA GLU A 522 17.48 -46.14 -23.41
C GLU A 522 18.29 -45.70 -24.62
N THR A 523 19.22 -44.79 -24.39
CA THR A 523 20.18 -44.31 -25.40
C THR A 523 21.48 -45.10 -25.39
N THR A 524 21.40 -46.35 -24.90
CA THR A 524 22.54 -47.24 -24.70
C THR A 524 22.19 -48.66 -25.12
N TYR A 525 23.21 -49.43 -25.50
CA TYR A 525 23.10 -50.85 -25.78
C TYR A 525 24.36 -51.56 -25.31
N ASP A 526 24.20 -52.66 -24.58
CA ASP A 526 25.31 -53.51 -24.14
C ASP A 526 25.44 -54.75 -25.04
N PRO A 527 26.45 -54.81 -25.93
CA PRO A 527 26.70 -55.98 -26.78
C PRO A 527 27.22 -57.21 -26.00
N ASN A 528 27.54 -57.05 -24.71
CA ASN A 528 28.05 -58.13 -23.83
C ASN A 528 26.97 -58.80 -22.98
N GLY A 529 25.69 -58.68 -23.39
CA GLY A 529 24.59 -59.43 -22.80
C GLY A 529 24.82 -60.96 -22.80
N PRO A 530 23.84 -61.77 -22.35
CA PRO A 530 24.02 -63.18 -21.94
C PRO A 530 24.71 -64.14 -22.93
N ASN A 531 24.86 -63.76 -24.21
CA ASN A 531 25.49 -64.54 -25.27
C ASN A 531 26.79 -63.94 -25.84
N GLY A 532 27.26 -62.78 -25.35
CA GLY A 532 28.53 -62.13 -25.71
C GLY A 532 28.78 -61.98 -27.22
N ASP A 533 28.34 -60.88 -27.83
CA ASP A 533 28.45 -60.70 -29.29
C ASP A 533 29.84 -60.20 -29.76
N LEU A 534 30.68 -59.71 -28.83
CA LEU A 534 31.97 -59.10 -29.13
C LEU A 534 33.14 -60.10 -29.06
N LYS A 535 33.95 -60.12 -30.12
CA LYS A 535 35.18 -60.91 -30.24
C LYS A 535 36.35 -59.97 -30.47
N LEU A 536 37.55 -60.38 -30.06
CA LEU A 536 38.80 -59.65 -30.31
C LEU A 536 39.13 -59.62 -31.79
N ASN A 537 39.79 -58.55 -32.25
CA ASN A 537 40.25 -58.36 -33.62
C ASN A 537 39.15 -58.50 -34.70
N GLU A 538 37.92 -58.08 -34.39
CA GLU A 538 36.79 -58.06 -35.32
C GLU A 538 36.34 -56.62 -35.56
N THR A 539 35.70 -56.39 -36.71
CA THR A 539 35.07 -55.10 -37.04
C THR A 539 33.56 -55.24 -37.00
N TYR A 540 32.91 -54.38 -36.23
CA TYR A 540 31.48 -54.36 -36.01
C TYR A 540 30.84 -53.13 -36.63
N TYR A 541 29.67 -53.33 -37.23
CA TYR A 541 28.82 -52.32 -37.83
C TYR A 541 27.55 -52.18 -37.01
N TRP A 542 27.08 -50.96 -36.82
CA TRP A 542 25.85 -50.70 -36.07
C TRP A 542 25.15 -49.42 -36.52
N LYS A 543 23.84 -49.39 -36.36
CA LYS A 543 23.01 -48.20 -36.61
C LYS A 543 21.82 -48.18 -35.68
N ILE A 544 21.22 -47.00 -35.53
CA ILE A 544 20.04 -46.78 -34.70
C ILE A 544 18.91 -46.28 -35.58
N VAL A 545 17.73 -46.91 -35.46
CA VAL A 545 16.49 -46.37 -36.00
C VAL A 545 15.74 -45.72 -34.85
N THR A 546 15.53 -44.41 -34.92
CA THR A 546 14.81 -43.61 -33.94
C THR A 546 13.35 -43.50 -34.38
N TRP A 547 12.41 -43.77 -33.47
CA TRP A 547 10.97 -43.65 -33.67
C TRP A 547 10.38 -42.63 -32.70
N ASP A 548 9.41 -41.84 -33.16
CA ASP A 548 8.57 -41.00 -32.29
C ASP A 548 7.28 -41.74 -31.87
N ARG A 549 6.44 -41.11 -31.03
CA ARG A 549 5.18 -41.71 -30.56
C ARG A 549 4.09 -41.79 -31.65
N SER A 550 4.23 -41.00 -32.72
CA SER A 550 3.32 -40.97 -33.86
C SER A 550 3.66 -42.06 -34.89
N GLY A 551 4.79 -42.74 -34.74
CA GLY A 551 5.28 -43.80 -35.61
C GLY A 551 6.14 -43.31 -36.77
N GLU A 552 6.50 -42.03 -36.82
CA GLU A 552 7.52 -41.54 -37.75
C GLU A 552 8.91 -41.95 -37.28
N ARG A 553 9.86 -42.03 -38.22
CA ARG A 553 11.20 -42.55 -37.92
C ARG A 553 12.30 -41.86 -38.70
N SER A 554 13.51 -41.95 -38.14
CA SER A 554 14.75 -41.60 -38.83
C SER A 554 15.83 -42.64 -38.54
N GLU A 555 16.80 -42.74 -39.45
CA GLU A 555 17.90 -43.71 -39.34
C GLU A 555 19.23 -42.96 -39.22
N SER A 556 20.07 -43.39 -38.28
CA SER A 556 21.46 -42.94 -38.24
C SER A 556 22.25 -43.47 -39.45
N PRO A 557 23.42 -42.88 -39.75
CA PRO A 557 24.43 -43.58 -40.55
C PRO A 557 24.79 -44.94 -39.94
N VAL A 558 25.35 -45.84 -40.76
CA VAL A 558 26.02 -47.04 -40.24
C VAL A 558 27.37 -46.62 -39.68
N TRP A 559 27.53 -46.82 -38.37
CA TRP A 559 28.78 -46.59 -37.66
C TRP A 559 29.57 -47.89 -37.54
N THR A 560 30.90 -47.77 -37.51
CA THR A 560 31.81 -48.92 -37.40
C THR A 560 32.81 -48.75 -36.26
N PHE A 561 33.26 -49.86 -35.67
CA PHE A 561 34.44 -49.89 -34.81
C PHE A 561 35.13 -51.26 -34.87
N SER A 562 36.42 -51.31 -34.53
CA SER A 562 37.19 -52.55 -34.45
C SER A 562 37.66 -52.82 -33.02
N THR A 563 37.54 -54.07 -32.58
CA THR A 563 37.95 -54.48 -31.24
C THR A 563 39.46 -54.66 -31.13
N ASP A 564 40.00 -54.46 -29.92
CA ASP A 564 41.45 -54.59 -29.65
C ASP A 564 41.96 -56.00 -30.02
N PRO A 565 43.10 -56.13 -30.74
CA PRO A 565 43.75 -57.41 -30.95
C PRO A 565 44.37 -58.03 -29.68
N ILE A 566 44.48 -57.30 -28.56
CA ILE A 566 45.12 -57.78 -27.32
C ILE A 566 44.23 -57.49 -26.10
N TYR A 567 43.94 -58.51 -25.28
CA TYR A 567 43.26 -58.34 -23.99
C TYR A 567 44.19 -57.64 -22.98
N MET A 568 43.83 -56.45 -22.51
CA MET A 568 44.54 -55.76 -21.42
C MET A 568 43.84 -56.08 -20.09
N PRO A 569 44.47 -56.85 -19.17
CA PRO A 569 43.87 -57.16 -17.87
C PRO A 569 43.74 -55.89 -17.02
N PRO A 570 42.76 -55.80 -16.10
CA PRO A 570 42.65 -54.68 -15.19
C PRO A 570 43.86 -54.62 -14.24
N PRO A 571 44.30 -53.42 -13.84
CA PRO A 571 45.40 -53.29 -12.88
C PRO A 571 45.06 -53.96 -11.54
N PRO A 572 46.06 -54.43 -10.79
CA PRO A 572 45.83 -55.03 -9.48
C PRO A 572 45.30 -54.00 -8.48
N ASP A 573 44.42 -54.44 -7.59
CA ASP A 573 44.19 -53.81 -6.30
C ASP A 573 45.37 -54.10 -5.37
N ILE A 574 45.81 -53.08 -4.63
CA ILE A 574 46.94 -53.15 -3.69
C ILE A 574 46.41 -52.80 -2.30
N ASP A 575 46.27 -53.80 -1.44
CA ASP A 575 45.86 -53.60 -0.06
C ASP A 575 47.06 -53.76 0.89
N GLY A 576 47.22 -52.81 1.80
CA GLY A 576 48.28 -52.85 2.79
C GLY A 576 48.44 -51.54 3.56
N PRO A 577 49.36 -51.49 4.52
CA PRO A 577 49.52 -50.34 5.40
C PRO A 577 49.99 -49.10 4.61
N ASN A 578 49.46 -47.94 4.96
CA ASN A 578 49.89 -46.64 4.41
C ASN A 578 50.93 -45.93 5.30
N ARG A 579 51.27 -46.51 6.46
CA ARG A 579 52.31 -46.00 7.38
C ARG A 579 53.10 -47.13 8.03
N GLY A 580 54.41 -46.94 8.14
CA GLY A 580 55.30 -47.91 8.79
C GLY A 580 56.49 -47.28 9.52
N LYS A 581 57.38 -48.12 10.07
CA LYS A 581 58.62 -47.73 10.74
C LYS A 581 59.81 -48.28 9.95
N PRO A 582 60.94 -47.55 9.89
CA PRO A 582 62.14 -48.06 9.23
C PRO A 582 62.57 -49.41 9.82
N GLY A 583 62.91 -50.36 8.95
CA GLY A 583 63.42 -51.68 9.35
C GLY A 583 62.36 -52.69 9.81
N ILE A 584 61.06 -52.39 9.66
CA ILE A 584 59.98 -53.35 9.89
C ILE A 584 59.46 -53.89 8.55
N LEU A 585 59.21 -55.19 8.51
CA LEU A 585 58.65 -55.89 7.37
C LEU A 585 57.12 -55.72 7.36
N TYR A 586 56.56 -55.29 6.24
CA TYR A 586 55.13 -55.07 6.04
C TYR A 586 54.60 -55.94 4.91
N GLU A 587 53.45 -56.58 5.12
CA GLU A 587 52.76 -57.43 4.14
C GLU A 587 51.75 -56.59 3.34
N PHE A 588 51.70 -56.83 2.03
CA PHE A 588 50.75 -56.26 1.08
C PHE A 588 50.07 -57.39 0.32
N GLN A 589 48.77 -57.21 0.05
CA GLN A 589 47.96 -58.10 -0.75
C GLN A 589 47.76 -57.50 -2.14
N PHE A 590 47.94 -58.31 -3.18
CA PHE A 590 47.72 -57.90 -4.57
C PHE A 590 46.66 -58.81 -5.19
N MET A 591 45.64 -58.21 -5.79
CA MET A 591 44.55 -58.95 -6.42
C MET A 591 44.10 -58.26 -7.70
N SER A 592 44.07 -58.97 -8.82
CA SER A 592 43.45 -58.51 -10.06
C SER A 592 42.31 -59.43 -10.46
N ALA A 593 41.21 -58.82 -10.90
CA ALA A 593 40.05 -59.54 -11.40
C ALA A 593 40.22 -59.80 -12.90
N ASN A 594 40.50 -61.03 -13.31
CA ASN A 594 40.54 -61.39 -14.73
C ASN A 594 39.27 -62.19 -15.09
N SER A 595 38.53 -61.77 -16.10
CA SER A 595 37.31 -62.43 -16.58
C SER A 595 37.57 -63.77 -17.27
N ASP A 596 38.79 -64.00 -17.76
CA ASP A 596 39.05 -65.07 -18.73
C ASP A 596 39.75 -66.29 -18.10
N ASN A 597 39.87 -66.33 -16.76
CA ASN A 597 40.46 -67.42 -15.98
C ASN A 597 41.92 -67.78 -16.35
N GLU A 598 42.63 -66.90 -17.06
CA GLU A 598 44.02 -67.08 -17.45
C GLU A 598 44.99 -66.86 -16.28
N SER A 599 46.08 -67.64 -16.22
CA SER A 599 47.11 -67.45 -15.20
C SER A 599 47.84 -66.12 -15.39
N ILE A 600 48.06 -65.43 -14.27
CA ILE A 600 48.65 -64.09 -14.22
C ILE A 600 49.87 -64.07 -13.31
N LYS A 601 50.79 -63.15 -13.55
CA LYS A 601 51.87 -62.81 -12.61
C LYS A 601 51.88 -61.32 -12.31
N TYR A 602 52.39 -60.93 -11.15
CA TYR A 602 52.54 -59.52 -10.81
C TYR A 602 54.00 -59.07 -10.93
N LYS A 603 54.17 -57.82 -11.36
CA LYS A 603 55.43 -57.07 -11.26
C LYS A 603 55.22 -55.90 -10.32
N ILE A 604 55.95 -55.87 -9.21
CA ILE A 604 55.83 -54.89 -8.13
C ILE A 604 57.12 -54.10 -8.02
N LYS A 605 57.03 -52.77 -8.02
CA LYS A 605 58.11 -51.84 -7.69
C LYS A 605 57.79 -51.23 -6.33
N TRP A 606 58.68 -51.35 -5.35
CA TRP A 606 58.40 -50.89 -3.98
C TRP A 606 58.73 -49.43 -3.71
N GLY A 607 59.08 -48.66 -4.74
CA GLY A 607 59.40 -47.23 -4.65
C GLY A 607 60.80 -46.91 -4.10
N ASP A 608 61.57 -47.90 -3.64
CA ASP A 608 62.93 -47.75 -3.12
C ASP A 608 64.03 -48.32 -4.04
N GLY A 609 63.65 -48.66 -5.28
CA GLY A 609 64.50 -49.31 -6.27
C GLY A 609 64.40 -50.84 -6.27
N ASN A 610 63.79 -51.46 -5.25
CA ASN A 610 63.56 -52.90 -5.25
C ASN A 610 62.34 -53.27 -6.10
N ILE A 611 62.45 -54.39 -6.82
CA ILE A 611 61.41 -54.93 -7.70
C ILE A 611 61.21 -56.41 -7.36
N ASN A 612 59.95 -56.83 -7.28
CA ASN A 612 59.56 -58.24 -7.21
C ASN A 612 58.73 -58.61 -8.44
N GLU A 613 58.97 -59.81 -8.97
CA GLU A 613 58.06 -60.49 -9.90
C GLU A 613 57.63 -61.82 -9.29
N THR A 614 56.37 -62.18 -9.46
CA THR A 614 55.86 -63.49 -9.03
C THR A 614 55.89 -64.51 -10.16
N ASP A 615 55.73 -65.78 -9.80
CA ASP A 615 55.33 -66.81 -10.76
C ASP A 615 53.87 -66.63 -11.18
N TYR A 616 53.48 -67.31 -12.26
CA TYR A 616 52.09 -67.35 -12.73
C TYR A 616 51.20 -68.09 -11.73
N HIS A 617 50.05 -67.51 -11.42
CA HIS A 617 49.04 -68.05 -10.50
C HIS A 617 47.63 -67.78 -11.01
N GLU A 618 46.64 -68.44 -10.43
CA GLU A 618 45.25 -68.27 -10.79
C GLU A 618 44.76 -66.84 -10.49
N PRO A 619 43.98 -66.21 -11.39
CA PRO A 619 43.43 -64.89 -11.16
C PRO A 619 42.35 -64.92 -10.07
N ASN A 620 41.92 -63.75 -9.60
CA ASN A 620 40.90 -63.61 -8.54
C ASN A 620 41.28 -64.17 -7.16
N LYS A 621 42.55 -64.56 -6.94
CA LYS A 621 43.08 -64.92 -5.62
C LYS A 621 44.14 -63.91 -5.18
N PRO A 622 44.04 -63.35 -3.97
CA PRO A 622 45.03 -62.40 -3.48
C PRO A 622 46.36 -63.12 -3.24
N ILE A 623 47.46 -62.54 -3.72
CA ILE A 623 48.81 -62.94 -3.33
C ILE A 623 49.32 -62.02 -2.24
N LYS A 624 50.19 -62.55 -1.37
CA LYS A 624 50.79 -61.79 -0.27
C LYS A 624 52.28 -61.67 -0.49
N LEU A 625 52.79 -60.44 -0.52
CA LEU A 625 54.21 -60.16 -0.57
C LEU A 625 54.56 -59.15 0.53
N SER A 626 55.73 -59.33 1.12
CA SER A 626 56.19 -58.48 2.20
C SER A 626 57.47 -57.75 1.84
N HIS A 627 57.55 -56.46 2.18
CA HIS A 627 58.73 -55.64 1.91
C HIS A 627 59.11 -54.79 3.12
N LYS A 628 60.38 -54.38 3.17
CA LYS A 628 60.97 -53.63 4.29
C LYS A 628 61.78 -52.46 3.76
N TRP A 629 61.46 -51.26 4.25
CA TRP A 629 62.21 -50.04 3.95
C TRP A 629 63.14 -49.67 5.11
N HIS A 630 64.44 -49.51 4.83
CA HIS A 630 65.43 -49.13 5.85
C HIS A 630 65.61 -47.61 5.97
N SER A 631 65.30 -46.87 4.91
CA SER A 631 65.40 -45.42 4.87
C SER A 631 64.05 -44.76 5.13
N LYS A 632 64.09 -43.56 5.71
CA LYS A 632 62.90 -42.73 5.89
C LYS A 632 62.50 -42.14 4.55
N GLY A 633 61.21 -42.09 4.26
CA GLY A 633 60.71 -41.56 3.00
C GLY A 633 59.23 -41.83 2.82
N ILE A 634 58.71 -41.27 1.73
CA ILE A 634 57.43 -41.64 1.14
C ILE A 634 57.77 -42.53 -0.04
N TYR A 635 57.17 -43.72 -0.10
CA TYR A 635 57.40 -44.69 -1.16
C TYR A 635 56.09 -44.97 -1.88
N ILE A 636 56.12 -44.93 -3.21
CA ILE A 636 55.00 -45.29 -4.07
C ILE A 636 55.25 -46.72 -4.56
N ILE A 637 54.43 -47.65 -4.06
CA ILE A 637 54.42 -49.04 -4.51
C ILE A 637 53.63 -49.06 -5.81
N GLN A 638 54.26 -49.50 -6.90
CA GLN A 638 53.59 -49.66 -8.18
C GLN A 638 53.47 -51.15 -8.50
N ALA A 639 52.28 -51.65 -8.82
CA ALA A 639 52.09 -53.03 -9.26
C ALA A 639 51.33 -53.11 -10.59
N ARG A 640 51.67 -54.08 -11.43
CA ARG A 640 50.92 -54.41 -12.64
C ARG A 640 50.83 -55.92 -12.85
N VAL A 641 49.84 -56.34 -13.61
CA VAL A 641 49.59 -57.73 -13.98
C VAL A 641 50.19 -58.01 -15.36
N ILE A 642 50.76 -59.20 -15.54
CA ILE A 642 51.22 -59.73 -16.82
C ILE A 642 50.53 -61.09 -17.03
N THR A 643 49.79 -61.26 -18.12
CA THR A 643 49.14 -62.54 -18.45
C THR A 643 50.13 -63.55 -19.03
N SER A 644 49.75 -64.83 -19.08
CA SER A 644 50.58 -65.89 -19.68
C SER A 644 50.88 -65.69 -21.17
N TYR A 645 50.08 -64.88 -21.87
CA TYR A 645 50.32 -64.45 -23.26
C TYR A 645 51.20 -63.20 -23.40
N GLY A 646 51.66 -62.61 -22.29
CA GLY A 646 52.59 -61.48 -22.27
C GLY A 646 51.92 -60.10 -22.27
N SER A 647 50.60 -60.02 -22.20
CA SER A 647 49.84 -58.76 -22.11
C SER A 647 50.01 -58.12 -20.74
N GLU A 648 50.21 -56.80 -20.67
CA GLU A 648 50.48 -56.08 -19.41
C GLU A 648 49.36 -55.10 -19.06
N SER A 649 48.90 -55.08 -17.79
CA SER A 649 47.99 -54.04 -17.31
C SER A 649 48.70 -52.68 -17.18
N ARG A 650 47.92 -51.61 -17.06
CA ARG A 650 48.42 -50.35 -16.47
C ARG A 650 48.93 -50.58 -15.05
N TRP A 651 49.76 -49.67 -14.55
CA TRP A 651 50.24 -49.71 -13.15
C TRP A 651 49.14 -49.22 -12.19
N ALA A 652 48.95 -49.92 -11.08
CA ALA A 652 48.30 -49.43 -9.87
C ALA A 652 49.34 -48.89 -8.90
N GLU A 653 48.94 -47.97 -8.03
CA GLU A 653 49.83 -47.30 -7.08
C GLU A 653 49.27 -47.34 -5.66
N HIS A 654 50.14 -47.55 -4.67
CA HIS A 654 49.82 -47.46 -3.24
C HIS A 654 50.94 -46.75 -2.47
N GLU A 655 50.59 -45.72 -1.70
CA GLU A 655 51.56 -44.94 -0.93
C GLU A 655 51.77 -45.52 0.47
N ILE A 656 53.04 -45.67 0.87
CA ILE A 656 53.42 -45.90 2.26
C ILE A 656 54.41 -44.85 2.76
N ILE A 657 54.09 -44.25 3.90
CA ILE A 657 54.95 -43.29 4.59
C ILE A 657 55.74 -44.01 5.68
N ILE A 658 57.06 -43.88 5.67
CA ILE A 658 57.95 -44.41 6.72
C ILE A 658 58.50 -43.24 7.57
N PRO A 659 57.70 -42.67 8.50
CA PRO A 659 58.09 -41.52 9.31
C PRO A 659 59.05 -41.85 10.46
N ARG A 660 59.70 -40.82 10.99
CA ARG A 660 60.61 -40.90 12.15
C ARG A 660 59.85 -41.29 13.42
N SER A 661 60.35 -42.25 14.20
CA SER A 661 59.99 -42.38 15.62
C SER A 661 60.94 -41.53 16.48
N LYS A 662 60.49 -40.36 16.97
CA LYS A 662 60.93 -39.79 18.27
C LYS A 662 60.11 -38.55 18.68
N GLU A 663 59.70 -38.59 19.94
CA GLU A 663 59.21 -37.57 20.90
C GLU A 663 58.82 -36.14 20.47
N ILE A 664 57.68 -35.71 21.02
CA ILE A 664 57.03 -34.39 20.91
C ILE A 664 57.86 -33.30 21.59
N LYS A 665 58.15 -32.20 20.87
CA LYS A 665 58.31 -30.86 21.45
C LYS A 665 57.75 -29.79 20.49
N ASN A 666 56.89 -28.93 21.05
CA ASN A 666 56.33 -27.68 20.51
C ASN A 666 55.04 -27.79 19.67
N LEU A 667 53.91 -27.85 20.40
CA LEU A 667 52.55 -27.58 19.90
C LEU A 667 52.34 -26.14 19.40
N HIS A 668 53.31 -25.22 19.60
CA HIS A 668 53.12 -23.79 19.39
C HIS A 668 53.24 -23.30 17.92
N ASN A 669 53.87 -24.07 17.02
CA ASN A 669 54.04 -23.64 15.62
C ASN A 669 52.91 -24.07 14.67
N LEU A 670 51.97 -24.89 15.15
CA LEU A 670 50.79 -25.29 14.38
C LEU A 670 49.61 -24.31 14.57
N LEU A 671 49.51 -23.67 15.74
CA LEU A 671 48.48 -22.68 16.03
C LEU A 671 48.73 -21.32 15.35
N SER A 672 50.00 -20.93 15.16
CA SER A 672 50.36 -19.65 14.53
C SER A 672 50.07 -19.61 13.03
N LEU A 673 50.17 -20.75 12.32
CA LEU A 673 49.79 -20.88 10.91
C LEU A 673 48.27 -20.94 10.68
N PHE A 674 47.50 -21.30 11.70
CA PHE A 674 46.03 -21.38 11.64
C PHE A 674 45.37 -20.02 11.88
N LEU A 675 45.92 -19.20 12.79
CA LEU A 675 45.41 -17.86 13.13
C LEU A 675 45.74 -16.78 12.08
N TYR A 676 46.86 -16.92 11.35
CA TYR A 676 47.22 -16.00 10.26
C TYR A 676 46.25 -16.07 9.05
N ARG A 677 45.47 -17.15 8.95
CA ARG A 677 44.55 -17.40 7.82
C ARG A 677 43.12 -16.92 8.08
N TYR A 678 42.76 -16.54 9.31
CA TYR A 678 41.41 -16.11 9.70
C TYR A 678 41.41 -15.09 10.86
N PRO A 679 41.71 -13.79 10.61
CA PRO A 679 41.82 -12.76 11.65
C PRO A 679 40.51 -12.37 12.37
N MET A 680 39.33 -12.73 11.83
CA MET A 680 38.04 -12.44 12.49
C MET A 680 37.70 -13.38 13.67
N LEU A 681 38.53 -14.40 13.92
CA LEU A 681 38.41 -15.26 15.11
C LEU A 681 39.11 -14.67 16.35
N GLU A 682 39.96 -13.64 16.22
CA GLU A 682 40.55 -12.93 17.37
C GLU A 682 39.50 -12.15 18.17
N SER A 683 38.48 -11.61 17.50
CA SER A 683 37.38 -10.86 18.13
C SER A 683 36.50 -11.74 19.02
N LEU A 684 36.36 -13.02 18.67
CA LEU A 684 35.55 -14.00 19.40
C LEU A 684 36.21 -14.44 20.72
N PHE A 685 37.54 -14.43 20.80
CA PHE A 685 38.28 -14.80 22.00
C PHE A 685 38.41 -13.67 23.04
N HIS A 686 38.14 -12.40 22.66
CA HIS A 686 38.11 -11.29 23.62
C HIS A 686 36.73 -11.08 24.29
N LEU A 687 35.66 -11.68 23.75
CA LEU A 687 34.29 -11.59 24.29
C LEU A 687 33.87 -12.75 25.23
N MET A 688 34.66 -13.82 25.36
CA MET A 688 34.30 -15.02 26.17
C MET A 688 35.30 -15.37 27.29
N ARG A 689 35.77 -14.38 28.05
CA ARG A 689 36.39 -14.60 29.38
C ARG A 689 36.31 -13.36 30.29
N ILE A 690 35.12 -12.77 30.36
CA ILE A 690 34.46 -12.51 31.64
C ILE A 690 33.37 -13.59 31.68
N LEU A 691 33.44 -14.49 32.67
CA LEU A 691 32.73 -15.78 32.84
C LEU A 691 33.49 -17.02 32.32
#